data_AF-A0A4Q1SYS8-F1
#
_entry.id   AF-A0A4Q1SYS8-F1
#
_cell.length_a   1.000
_cell.length_b   1.000
_cell.length_c   1.000
_cell.angle_alpha   90.00
_cell.angle_beta   90.00
_cell.angle_gamma   90.00
#
_symmetry.space_group_name_H-M   'P 1'
#
loop_
_entity.id
_entity.type
_entity.pdbx_description
1 polymer ?
#
loop_
_entity_poly.entity_id
_entity_poly.type
_entity_poly.pdbx_seq_one_letter_code
_entity_poly.pdbx_strand_id
1 'polypeptide(L)'
;MGKLKIHIIVPLTIIGMAYLFSDSLYAMFGMKNYTSIHMILELMSIVVSFTIAIQAWMIFPHTLSNHRLVMGGLFLAIGILDLLHTISYKGMPFFFSEGSVQKATWFWIVARSTSALFFIIVLLPEKVVRPRIRYYVYLLFIAYAIVWACVIIIGSEKLPILVMDGIGTTLLKNMIEYVIISLHLITLWFVVRFSREKNENIPIFTIALFYLIFAEFMFTQYIHVYDIKNFIGHLFKVAGYYYLLHSIYISSVEEPYKAQKETEAIMKHMAYHDELTGLPNLRYFKEKLAEVIMKGDVNALHAVVMLNIARFGFINDSLGYSMGDKLLQKVADRLVVSLPKDVFISRMSTNQFILYVTHKHDLQEISSRIIESFSQPLQIEHLDITIQVRMGIAHYSKEVNNMELLIQSSHTAMNEAKRQNKEFIYYHSLMNEKSYERLILESDLHKALDEGQFSLVYQPQIHSHTGKIIAVEALIRWQHPTMGMVTPNKFISILEETGLIIPVGEWVLRTACKQLKAWHNDGHSLGISVNLSVRQFYHVDLLKTIENILKETNLDPSILELEITESMTMDINHAKDILRKLKELGVRISIDDFGTGYSSLSYLKELAIDRLKIDQSFVRGVSTNENDEMIVSTIISMTKHMKIEAVAEGVENLDHLLALKQKECLHLQGYLFSRPLDAATFSQCFDEIQNKAENYTKVHVQIQ
;
A
#
# COMPACT_ATOMS: atom_id res chain seq x y z
N MET A 1 -23.21 20.13 -30.51
CA MET A 1 -24.01 20.45 -31.72
C MET A 1 -24.01 21.92 -32.13
N GLY A 2 -23.88 22.91 -31.22
CA GLY A 2 -23.92 24.34 -31.58
C GLY A 2 -22.83 24.82 -32.55
N LYS A 3 -21.55 24.42 -32.32
CA LYS A 3 -20.42 24.79 -33.20
C LYS A 3 -20.53 24.20 -34.61
N LEU A 4 -21.00 22.95 -34.75
CA LEU A 4 -21.16 22.28 -36.05
C LEU A 4 -22.20 22.98 -36.95
N LYS A 5 -23.28 23.53 -36.36
CA LYS A 5 -24.31 24.27 -37.12
C LYS A 5 -23.73 25.49 -37.81
N ILE A 6 -22.86 26.25 -37.14
CA ILE A 6 -22.23 27.46 -37.72
C ILE A 6 -21.37 27.08 -38.93
N HIS A 7 -20.57 26.02 -38.82
CA HIS A 7 -19.70 25.56 -39.89
C HIS A 7 -20.42 24.95 -41.10
N ILE A 8 -21.74 24.72 -41.02
CA ILE A 8 -22.59 24.28 -42.15
C ILE A 8 -23.41 25.46 -42.70
N ILE A 9 -23.97 26.30 -41.82
CA ILE A 9 -24.80 27.45 -42.22
C ILE A 9 -23.98 28.49 -42.98
N VAL A 10 -22.75 28.78 -42.55
CA VAL A 10 -21.90 29.81 -43.18
C VAL A 10 -21.51 29.44 -44.62
N PRO A 11 -21.07 28.21 -44.95
CA PRO A 11 -20.86 27.81 -46.34
C PRO A 11 -22.14 27.91 -47.18
N LEU A 12 -23.29 27.51 -46.65
CA LEU A 12 -24.57 27.60 -47.38
C LEU A 12 -24.97 29.04 -47.68
N THR A 13 -24.73 29.98 -46.77
CA THR A 13 -24.97 31.41 -47.04
C THR A 13 -23.99 31.97 -48.06
N ILE A 14 -22.71 31.57 -48.02
CA ILE A 14 -21.70 31.95 -49.03
C ILE A 14 -22.10 31.41 -50.41
N ILE A 15 -22.58 30.16 -50.50
CA ILE A 15 -23.12 29.59 -51.75
C ILE A 15 -24.30 30.44 -52.23
N GLY A 16 -25.26 30.76 -51.35
CA GLY A 16 -26.40 31.62 -51.70
C GLY A 16 -26.00 32.99 -52.24
N MET A 17 -25.00 33.64 -51.61
CA MET A 17 -24.45 34.91 -52.09
C MET A 17 -23.75 34.77 -53.45
N ALA A 18 -23.05 33.66 -53.69
CA ALA A 18 -22.41 33.38 -54.97
C ALA A 18 -23.42 33.35 -56.13
N TYR A 19 -24.61 32.77 -55.88
CA TYR A 19 -25.68 32.72 -56.87
C TYR A 19 -26.35 34.08 -57.08
N LEU A 20 -26.62 34.81 -55.99
CA LEU A 20 -27.34 36.09 -56.04
C LEU A 20 -26.51 37.24 -56.67
N PHE A 21 -25.17 37.21 -56.53
CA PHE A 21 -24.29 38.32 -56.94
C PHE A 21 -23.23 37.90 -57.97
N SER A 22 -23.46 36.82 -58.72
CA SER A 22 -22.45 36.23 -59.63
C SER A 22 -21.86 37.24 -60.63
N ASP A 23 -22.71 38.00 -61.33
CA ASP A 23 -22.28 38.98 -62.34
C ASP A 23 -21.51 40.16 -61.74
N SER A 24 -21.91 40.63 -60.55
CA SER A 24 -21.25 41.74 -59.86
C SER A 24 -19.87 41.34 -59.32
N LEU A 25 -19.72 40.09 -58.87
CA LEU A 25 -18.46 39.57 -58.33
C LEU A 25 -17.50 39.13 -59.43
N TYR A 26 -18.00 38.70 -60.59
CA TYR A 26 -17.18 38.36 -61.76
C TYR A 26 -16.29 39.54 -62.20
N ALA A 27 -16.82 40.77 -62.15
CA ALA A 27 -16.07 41.98 -62.47
C ALA A 27 -14.88 42.25 -61.52
N MET A 28 -14.95 41.78 -60.27
CA MET A 28 -13.92 42.00 -59.25
C MET A 28 -12.68 41.11 -59.44
N PHE A 29 -12.84 39.92 -60.01
CA PHE A 29 -11.80 38.90 -60.14
C PHE A 29 -11.27 38.69 -61.56
N GLY A 30 -11.56 39.63 -62.48
CA GLY A 30 -11.32 39.51 -63.92
C GLY A 30 -9.97 38.92 -64.36
N MET A 31 -9.90 38.54 -65.64
CA MET A 31 -8.85 37.71 -66.26
C MET A 31 -7.39 38.03 -65.87
N LYS A 32 -7.04 39.29 -65.59
CA LYS A 32 -5.67 39.73 -65.25
C LYS A 32 -5.19 39.28 -63.86
N ASN A 33 -6.07 39.19 -62.88
CA ASN A 33 -5.68 38.92 -61.48
C ASN A 33 -5.97 37.47 -61.06
N TYR A 34 -6.84 36.77 -61.79
CA TYR A 34 -7.31 35.44 -61.41
C TYR A 34 -6.19 34.41 -61.35
N THR A 35 -5.26 34.41 -62.31
CA THR A 35 -4.15 33.43 -62.33
C THR A 35 -3.30 33.50 -61.06
N SER A 36 -3.01 34.72 -60.58
CA SER A 36 -2.27 34.93 -59.32
C SER A 36 -3.06 34.45 -58.11
N ILE A 37 -4.36 34.73 -58.05
CA ILE A 37 -5.23 34.32 -56.94
C ILE A 37 -5.40 32.79 -56.92
N HIS A 38 -5.64 32.18 -58.08
CA HIS A 38 -5.70 30.73 -58.25
C HIS A 38 -4.39 30.08 -57.79
N MET A 39 -3.23 30.59 -58.22
CA MET A 39 -1.93 30.08 -57.78
C MET A 39 -1.74 30.16 -56.26
N ILE A 40 -2.17 31.24 -55.62
CA ILE A 40 -2.11 31.37 -54.15
C ILE A 40 -2.98 30.31 -53.46
N LEU A 41 -4.24 30.14 -53.90
CA LEU A 41 -5.16 29.17 -53.31
C LEU A 41 -4.70 27.71 -53.53
N GLU A 42 -4.14 27.41 -54.70
CA GLU A 42 -3.55 26.12 -54.99
C GLU A 42 -2.31 25.87 -54.13
N LEU A 43 -1.42 26.86 -53.99
CA LEU A 43 -0.23 26.73 -53.15
C LEU A 43 -0.59 26.45 -51.69
N MET A 44 -1.64 27.08 -51.15
CA MET A 44 -2.13 26.78 -49.79
C MET A 44 -2.56 25.32 -49.66
N SER A 45 -3.30 24.79 -50.65
CA SER A 45 -3.76 23.40 -50.65
C SER A 45 -2.61 22.40 -50.79
N ILE A 46 -1.62 22.72 -51.62
CA ILE A 46 -0.39 21.94 -51.82
C ILE A 46 0.42 21.88 -50.52
N VAL A 47 0.64 23.03 -49.88
CA VAL A 47 1.36 23.12 -48.59
C VAL A 47 0.67 22.27 -47.53
N VAL A 48 -0.65 22.37 -47.41
CA VAL A 48 -1.41 21.55 -46.45
C VAL A 48 -1.27 20.06 -46.76
N SER A 49 -1.38 19.66 -48.03
CA SER A 49 -1.27 18.25 -48.44
C SER A 49 0.11 17.66 -48.12
N PHE A 50 1.19 18.37 -48.47
CA PHE A 50 2.54 17.94 -48.11
C PHE A 50 2.77 17.96 -46.60
N THR A 51 2.16 18.90 -45.86
CA THR A 51 2.25 18.92 -44.40
C THR A 51 1.63 17.67 -43.79
N ILE A 52 0.44 17.26 -44.25
CA ILE A 52 -0.21 15.99 -43.83
C ILE A 52 0.70 14.80 -44.15
N ALA A 53 1.26 14.75 -45.36
CA ALA A 53 2.15 13.66 -45.79
C ALA A 53 3.43 13.57 -44.96
N ILE A 54 4.08 14.70 -44.68
CA ILE A 54 5.32 14.76 -43.88
C ILE A 54 5.01 14.40 -42.43
N GLN A 55 3.93 14.93 -41.87
CA GLN A 55 3.51 14.62 -40.51
C GLN A 55 3.24 13.13 -40.33
N ALA A 56 2.47 12.52 -41.22
CA ALA A 56 2.21 11.08 -41.21
C ALA A 56 3.51 10.26 -41.30
N TRP A 57 4.47 10.69 -42.11
CA TRP A 57 5.77 10.02 -42.24
C TRP A 57 6.61 10.08 -40.95
N MET A 58 6.68 11.25 -40.32
CA MET A 58 7.46 11.49 -39.11
C MET A 58 6.88 10.77 -37.90
N ILE A 59 5.55 10.74 -37.77
CA ILE A 59 4.85 10.15 -36.62
C ILE A 59 4.69 8.63 -36.76
N PHE A 60 4.68 8.09 -37.98
CA PHE A 60 4.44 6.67 -38.21
C PHE A 60 5.31 5.72 -37.36
N PRO A 61 6.62 5.92 -37.15
CA PRO A 61 7.43 5.04 -36.29
C PRO A 61 6.92 4.91 -34.85
N HIS A 62 6.17 5.90 -34.35
CA HIS A 62 5.64 5.93 -32.98
C HIS A 62 4.23 5.35 -32.88
N THR A 63 3.49 5.31 -33.99
CA THR A 63 2.05 4.93 -33.99
C THR A 63 1.78 3.63 -34.73
N LEU A 64 2.60 3.29 -35.72
CA LEU A 64 2.57 2.05 -36.51
C LEU A 64 1.22 1.73 -37.18
N SER A 65 0.33 2.72 -37.30
CA SER A 65 -1.01 2.55 -37.86
C SER A 65 -1.01 2.49 -39.39
N ASN A 66 -1.63 1.45 -39.97
CA ASN A 66 -1.87 1.36 -41.41
C ASN A 66 -2.70 2.55 -41.94
N HIS A 67 -3.71 3.00 -41.21
CA HIS A 67 -4.59 4.09 -41.64
C HIS A 67 -3.81 5.39 -41.82
N ARG A 68 -3.00 5.73 -40.81
CA ARG A 68 -2.15 6.94 -40.83
C ARG A 68 -1.12 6.87 -41.95
N LEU A 69 -0.56 5.69 -42.20
CA LEU A 69 0.44 5.51 -43.24
C LEU A 69 -0.14 5.67 -44.65
N VAL A 70 -1.27 5.03 -44.94
CA VAL A 70 -1.92 5.14 -46.27
C VAL A 70 -2.46 6.56 -46.47
N MET A 71 -3.00 7.19 -45.42
CA MET A 71 -3.41 8.60 -45.45
C MET A 71 -2.25 9.53 -45.84
N GLY A 72 -1.09 9.37 -45.22
CA GLY A 72 0.11 10.15 -45.57
C GLY A 72 0.54 9.96 -47.02
N GLY A 73 0.50 8.72 -47.52
CA GLY A 73 0.77 8.40 -48.91
C GLY A 73 -0.24 9.01 -49.90
N LEU A 74 -1.54 8.98 -49.59
CA LEU A 74 -2.57 9.64 -50.40
C LEU A 74 -2.33 11.14 -50.49
N PHE A 75 -2.08 11.81 -49.36
CA PHE A 75 -1.84 13.25 -49.35
C PHE A 75 -0.52 13.66 -50.02
N LEU A 76 0.47 12.76 -50.07
CA LEU A 76 1.66 12.93 -50.89
C LEU A 76 1.31 12.93 -52.38
N ALA A 77 0.54 11.94 -52.83
CA ALA A 77 0.10 11.87 -54.23
C ALA A 77 -0.77 13.08 -54.61
N ILE A 78 -1.71 13.48 -53.75
CA ILE A 78 -2.56 14.66 -53.93
C ILE A 78 -1.71 15.92 -54.05
N GLY A 79 -0.73 16.13 -53.15
CA GLY A 79 0.16 17.30 -53.21
C GLY A 79 0.97 17.37 -54.51
N ILE A 80 1.47 16.22 -55.01
CA ILE A 80 2.18 16.15 -56.29
C ILE A 80 1.22 16.45 -57.46
N LEU A 81 0.02 15.88 -57.47
CA LEU A 81 -0.96 16.09 -58.53
C LEU A 81 -1.50 17.53 -58.54
N ASP A 82 -1.74 18.13 -57.38
CA ASP A 82 -2.15 19.54 -57.26
C ASP A 82 -1.01 20.47 -57.73
N LEU A 83 0.25 20.14 -57.43
CA LEU A 83 1.40 20.89 -57.97
C LEU A 83 1.45 20.81 -59.50
N LEU A 84 1.27 19.61 -60.07
CA LEU A 84 1.22 19.40 -61.51
C LEU A 84 0.03 20.11 -62.16
N HIS A 85 -1.12 20.15 -61.49
CA HIS A 85 -2.28 20.94 -61.88
C HIS A 85 -1.92 22.43 -61.97
N THR A 86 -1.32 23.00 -60.92
CA THR A 86 -0.96 24.42 -60.86
C THR A 86 -0.01 24.81 -61.99
N ILE A 87 1.06 24.04 -62.22
CA ILE A 87 2.06 24.38 -63.25
C ILE A 87 1.59 24.09 -64.68
N SER A 88 0.54 23.27 -64.85
CA SER A 88 -0.05 22.96 -66.17
C SER A 88 -1.20 23.88 -66.55
N TYR A 89 -1.53 24.85 -65.68
CA TYR A 89 -2.64 25.78 -65.87
C TYR A 89 -2.38 26.78 -67.02
N LYS A 90 -3.44 27.21 -67.71
CA LYS A 90 -3.36 28.14 -68.85
C LYS A 90 -2.79 29.49 -68.39
N GLY A 91 -1.65 29.90 -68.96
CA GLY A 91 -0.95 31.15 -68.62
C GLY A 91 0.28 30.99 -67.73
N MET A 92 0.61 29.76 -67.31
CA MET A 92 1.87 29.46 -66.61
C MET A 92 3.04 29.27 -67.60
N PRO A 93 4.30 29.52 -67.16
CA PRO A 93 5.48 29.24 -67.97
C PRO A 93 5.58 27.78 -68.44
N PHE A 94 6.23 27.57 -69.58
CA PHE A 94 6.47 26.24 -70.13
C PHE A 94 7.52 25.48 -69.31
N PHE A 95 7.08 24.61 -68.39
CA PHE A 95 7.99 23.73 -67.63
C PHE A 95 8.21 22.38 -68.33
N PHE A 96 7.13 21.64 -68.62
CA PHE A 96 7.19 20.29 -69.21
C PHE A 96 6.51 20.20 -70.57
N SER A 97 5.42 20.94 -70.76
CA SER A 97 4.69 21.08 -72.02
C SER A 97 3.82 22.34 -71.95
N GLU A 98 3.23 22.77 -73.08
CA GLU A 98 2.28 23.89 -73.07
C GLU A 98 1.12 23.64 -72.11
N GLY A 99 0.91 24.60 -71.20
CA GLY A 99 -0.19 24.59 -70.24
C GLY A 99 -1.53 24.70 -70.96
N SER A 100 -2.50 23.91 -70.54
CA SER A 100 -3.85 23.93 -71.12
C SER A 100 -4.89 23.67 -70.04
N VAL A 101 -6.08 24.24 -70.22
CA VAL A 101 -7.22 24.00 -69.31
C VAL A 101 -7.48 22.51 -69.18
N GLN A 102 -7.45 21.78 -70.30
CA GLN A 102 -7.65 20.33 -70.37
C GLN A 102 -6.65 19.54 -69.50
N LYS A 103 -5.34 19.80 -69.62
CA LYS A 103 -4.31 19.13 -68.80
C LYS A 103 -4.50 19.43 -67.32
N ALA A 104 -4.68 20.71 -66.99
CA ALA A 104 -4.90 21.13 -65.62
C ALA A 104 -6.14 20.46 -65.02
N THR A 105 -7.27 20.41 -65.74
CA THR A 105 -8.49 19.76 -65.25
C THR A 105 -8.32 18.25 -65.05
N TRP A 106 -7.56 17.56 -65.90
CA TRP A 106 -7.26 16.14 -65.68
C TRP A 106 -6.44 15.88 -64.43
N PHE A 107 -5.37 16.66 -64.20
CA PHE A 107 -4.60 16.57 -62.96
C PHE A 107 -5.48 16.80 -61.72
N TRP A 108 -6.38 17.78 -61.82
CA TRP A 108 -7.34 18.10 -60.78
C TRP A 108 -8.31 16.94 -60.51
N ILE A 109 -8.95 16.37 -61.54
CA ILE A 109 -9.89 15.24 -61.37
C ILE A 109 -9.18 14.06 -60.71
N VAL A 110 -7.96 13.73 -61.15
CA VAL A 110 -7.20 12.62 -60.57
C VAL A 110 -6.86 12.90 -59.11
N ALA A 111 -6.47 14.13 -58.75
CA ALA A 111 -6.22 14.51 -57.37
C ALA A 111 -7.49 14.38 -56.50
N ARG A 112 -8.65 14.84 -56.97
CA ARG A 112 -9.93 14.73 -56.24
C ARG A 112 -10.44 13.30 -56.13
N SER A 113 -10.27 12.52 -57.20
CA SER A 113 -10.58 11.08 -57.17
C SER A 113 -9.70 10.36 -56.15
N THR A 114 -8.42 10.74 -56.08
CA THR A 114 -7.48 10.22 -55.07
C THR A 114 -7.90 10.59 -53.65
N SER A 115 -8.40 11.81 -53.40
CA SER A 115 -8.92 12.17 -52.08
C SER A 115 -10.18 11.40 -51.70
N ALA A 116 -11.05 11.07 -52.67
CA ALA A 116 -12.23 10.25 -52.42
C ALA A 116 -11.90 8.80 -52.03
N LEU A 117 -10.72 8.28 -52.43
CA LEU A 117 -10.23 6.96 -52.01
C LEU A 117 -9.93 6.87 -50.51
N PHE A 118 -9.91 7.99 -49.79
CA PHE A 118 -9.87 8.03 -48.33
C PHE A 118 -10.98 7.19 -47.69
N PHE A 119 -12.14 7.07 -48.35
CA PHE A 119 -13.24 6.22 -47.91
C PHE A 119 -12.81 4.77 -47.64
N ILE A 120 -11.98 4.22 -48.53
CA ILE A 120 -11.50 2.83 -48.40
C ILE A 120 -10.67 2.68 -47.13
N ILE A 121 -9.87 3.69 -46.76
CA ILE A 121 -9.06 3.66 -45.54
C ILE A 121 -9.95 3.61 -44.30
N VAL A 122 -10.99 4.43 -44.23
CA VAL A 122 -11.89 4.49 -43.07
C VAL A 122 -12.66 3.18 -42.87
N LEU A 123 -12.96 2.46 -43.95
CA LEU A 123 -13.64 1.16 -43.89
C LEU A 123 -12.72 0.00 -43.54
N LEU A 124 -11.41 0.13 -43.73
CA LEU A 124 -10.47 -0.93 -43.41
C LEU A 124 -10.29 -1.03 -41.88
N PRO A 125 -9.98 -2.22 -41.35
CA PRO A 125 -9.62 -2.37 -39.94
C PRO A 125 -8.23 -1.77 -39.69
N GLU A 126 -8.12 -1.01 -38.60
CA GLU A 126 -6.83 -0.47 -38.16
C GLU A 126 -5.93 -1.62 -37.67
N LYS A 127 -4.69 -1.64 -38.17
CA LYS A 127 -3.69 -2.68 -37.87
C LYS A 127 -2.32 -2.05 -37.63
N VAL A 128 -1.55 -2.69 -36.75
CA VAL A 128 -0.14 -2.37 -36.51
C VAL A 128 0.70 -2.90 -37.67
N VAL A 129 1.58 -2.04 -38.20
CA VAL A 129 2.40 -2.29 -39.39
C VAL A 129 3.88 -2.12 -39.06
N ARG A 130 4.75 -2.93 -39.69
CA ARG A 130 6.20 -2.84 -39.50
C ARG A 130 6.75 -1.46 -39.96
N PRO A 131 7.71 -0.85 -39.23
CA PRO A 131 8.25 0.48 -39.56
C PRO A 131 8.78 0.62 -40.99
N ARG A 132 9.40 -0.43 -41.55
CA ARG A 132 9.97 -0.42 -42.91
C ARG A 132 8.91 -0.30 -44.01
N ILE A 133 7.64 -0.61 -43.74
CA ILE A 133 6.57 -0.58 -44.74
C ILE A 133 6.31 0.85 -45.24
N ARG A 134 6.64 1.88 -44.44
CA ARG A 134 6.44 3.28 -44.84
C ARG A 134 7.12 3.66 -46.15
N TYR A 135 8.34 3.15 -46.39
CA TYR A 135 9.10 3.45 -47.60
C TYR A 135 8.38 2.91 -48.84
N TYR A 136 7.87 1.68 -48.76
CA TYR A 136 7.14 1.05 -49.87
C TYR A 136 5.80 1.74 -50.14
N VAL A 137 5.06 2.14 -49.10
CA VAL A 137 3.79 2.86 -49.28
C VAL A 137 4.01 4.23 -49.91
N TYR A 138 4.99 5.00 -49.45
CA TYR A 138 5.27 6.32 -50.02
C TYR A 138 5.82 6.20 -51.46
N LEU A 139 6.69 5.23 -51.72
CA LEU A 139 7.17 4.95 -53.07
C LEU A 139 6.04 4.56 -54.02
N LEU A 140 5.07 3.74 -53.56
CA LEU A 140 3.89 3.36 -54.32
C LEU A 140 3.07 4.60 -54.72
N PHE A 141 2.82 5.52 -53.78
CA PHE A 141 2.03 6.72 -54.06
C PHE A 141 2.78 7.76 -54.91
N ILE A 142 4.10 7.84 -54.81
CA ILE A 142 4.93 8.61 -55.75
C ILE A 142 4.84 8.00 -57.15
N ALA A 143 5.02 6.69 -57.28
CA ALA A 143 4.91 5.98 -58.55
C ALA A 143 3.52 6.16 -59.17
N TYR A 144 2.46 6.08 -58.36
CA TYR A 144 1.08 6.37 -58.76
C TYR A 144 0.94 7.79 -59.35
N ALA A 145 1.46 8.81 -58.67
CA ALA A 145 1.41 10.19 -59.17
C ALA A 145 2.21 10.38 -60.47
N ILE A 146 3.38 9.72 -60.59
CA ILE A 146 4.20 9.75 -61.81
C ILE A 146 3.48 9.09 -62.99
N VAL A 147 2.85 7.93 -62.78
CA VAL A 147 2.09 7.24 -63.84
C VAL A 147 1.00 8.15 -64.39
N TRP A 148 0.21 8.77 -63.51
CA TRP A 148 -0.81 9.74 -63.93
C TRP A 148 -0.23 10.97 -64.62
N ALA A 149 0.90 11.48 -64.14
CA ALA A 149 1.60 12.58 -64.79
C ALA A 149 2.01 12.23 -66.24
N CYS A 150 2.58 11.05 -66.46
CA CYS A 150 2.92 10.57 -67.80
C CYS A 150 1.68 10.43 -68.69
N VAL A 151 0.59 9.83 -68.18
CA VAL A 151 -0.67 9.67 -68.92
C VAL A 151 -1.24 11.02 -69.34
N ILE A 152 -1.24 12.02 -68.45
CA ILE A 152 -1.84 13.32 -68.73
C ILE A 152 -0.93 14.17 -69.64
N ILE A 153 0.38 14.20 -69.40
CA ILE A 153 1.31 15.04 -70.18
C ILE A 153 1.45 14.52 -71.62
N ILE A 154 1.55 13.19 -71.80
CA ILE A 154 1.74 12.57 -73.13
C ILE A 154 0.39 12.36 -73.84
N GLY A 155 -0.66 12.04 -73.08
CA GLY A 155 -1.94 11.58 -73.61
C GLY A 155 -3.05 12.62 -73.66
N SER A 156 -2.81 13.88 -73.28
CA SER A 156 -3.87 14.89 -73.11
C SER A 156 -4.79 15.06 -74.32
N GLU A 157 -4.27 14.90 -75.53
CA GLU A 157 -5.04 15.03 -76.78
C GLU A 157 -5.95 13.84 -77.07
N LYS A 158 -5.63 12.66 -76.52
CA LYS A 158 -6.43 11.43 -76.66
C LYS A 158 -7.44 11.26 -75.53
N LEU A 159 -7.25 11.97 -74.41
CA LEU A 159 -8.17 11.91 -73.28
C LEU A 159 -9.47 12.65 -73.60
N PRO A 160 -10.63 12.16 -73.10
CA PRO A 160 -11.91 12.86 -73.26
C PRO A 160 -11.85 14.31 -72.79
N ILE A 161 -12.49 15.21 -73.54
CA ILE A 161 -12.57 16.64 -73.19
C ILE A 161 -13.37 16.79 -71.90
N LEU A 162 -12.83 17.51 -70.92
CA LEU A 162 -13.47 17.72 -69.61
C LEU A 162 -14.08 19.10 -69.47
N VAL A 163 -13.48 20.11 -70.11
CA VAL A 163 -13.95 21.51 -70.11
C VAL A 163 -13.79 22.07 -71.52
N MET A 164 -14.82 22.76 -71.99
CA MET A 164 -14.78 23.50 -73.26
C MET A 164 -14.72 25.00 -72.95
N ASP A 165 -13.62 25.65 -73.34
CA ASP A 165 -13.37 27.07 -73.04
C ASP A 165 -14.53 27.93 -73.61
N GLY A 166 -15.18 28.70 -72.74
CA GLY A 166 -16.33 29.54 -73.09
C GLY A 166 -17.71 28.86 -73.08
N ILE A 167 -17.79 27.53 -73.02
CA ILE A 167 -19.05 26.78 -72.96
C ILE A 167 -19.28 26.19 -71.56
N GLY A 168 -18.20 25.80 -70.85
CA GLY A 168 -18.24 25.30 -69.48
C GLY A 168 -17.83 23.84 -69.32
N THR A 169 -18.27 23.23 -68.23
CA THR A 169 -17.95 21.85 -67.84
C THR A 169 -18.69 20.83 -68.72
N THR A 170 -18.02 19.72 -69.05
CA THR A 170 -18.66 18.63 -69.80
C THR A 170 -19.47 17.71 -68.89
N LEU A 171 -20.41 16.96 -69.47
CA LEU A 171 -21.19 15.95 -68.74
C LEU A 171 -20.27 14.92 -68.06
N LEU A 172 -19.21 14.48 -68.73
CA LEU A 172 -18.27 13.50 -68.19
C LEU A 172 -17.57 14.03 -66.93
N LYS A 173 -17.08 15.27 -66.96
CA LYS A 173 -16.47 15.93 -65.80
C LYS A 173 -17.44 15.94 -64.62
N ASN A 174 -18.65 16.45 -64.84
CA ASN A 174 -19.64 16.61 -63.78
C ASN A 174 -20.07 15.24 -63.20
N MET A 175 -20.20 14.21 -64.04
CA MET A 175 -20.47 12.84 -63.57
C MET A 175 -19.37 12.31 -62.64
N ILE A 176 -18.10 12.54 -62.97
CA ILE A 176 -16.98 12.14 -62.10
C ILE A 176 -17.03 12.91 -60.77
N GLU A 177 -17.29 14.22 -60.80
CA GLU A 177 -17.43 15.04 -59.60
C GLU A 177 -18.62 14.59 -58.72
N TYR A 178 -19.76 14.22 -59.30
CA TYR A 178 -20.89 13.68 -58.52
C TYR A 178 -20.59 12.32 -57.89
N VAL A 179 -19.80 11.47 -58.55
CA VAL A 179 -19.29 10.23 -57.95
C VAL A 179 -18.39 10.54 -56.75
N ILE A 180 -17.49 11.52 -56.89
CA ILE A 180 -16.61 11.99 -55.80
C ILE A 180 -17.44 12.53 -54.63
N ILE A 181 -18.45 13.36 -54.88
CA ILE A 181 -19.37 13.87 -53.85
C ILE A 181 -20.08 12.71 -53.14
N SER A 182 -20.56 11.73 -53.90
CA SER A 182 -21.25 10.55 -53.34
C SER A 182 -20.32 9.76 -52.41
N LEU A 183 -19.06 9.55 -52.79
CA LEU A 183 -18.07 8.88 -51.94
C LEU A 183 -17.78 9.67 -50.65
N HIS A 184 -17.68 10.99 -50.72
CA HIS A 184 -17.53 11.82 -49.52
C HIS A 184 -18.76 11.74 -48.61
N LEU A 185 -19.98 11.73 -49.17
CA LEU A 185 -21.23 11.57 -48.41
C LEU A 185 -21.33 10.21 -47.72
N ILE A 186 -20.91 9.13 -48.40
CA ILE A 186 -20.86 7.80 -47.79
C ILE A 186 -19.82 7.76 -46.66
N THR A 187 -18.65 8.38 -46.85
CA THR A 187 -17.62 8.52 -45.80
C THR A 187 -18.17 9.26 -44.59
N LEU A 188 -18.86 10.39 -44.84
CA LEU A 188 -19.50 11.20 -43.81
C LEU A 188 -20.53 10.39 -43.01
N TRP A 189 -21.39 9.65 -43.72
CA TRP A 189 -22.38 8.77 -43.09
C TRP A 189 -21.73 7.71 -42.21
N PHE A 190 -20.68 7.04 -42.71
CA PHE A 190 -19.99 5.99 -41.96
C PHE A 190 -19.32 6.56 -40.69
N VAL A 191 -18.61 7.68 -40.81
CA VAL A 191 -17.97 8.34 -39.67
C VAL A 191 -19.01 8.74 -38.62
N VAL A 192 -20.14 9.34 -39.02
CA VAL A 192 -21.19 9.73 -38.06
C VAL A 192 -21.88 8.51 -37.43
N ARG A 193 -22.09 7.43 -38.18
CA ARG A 193 -22.84 6.24 -37.71
C ARG A 193 -22.04 5.30 -36.82
N PHE A 194 -20.76 5.09 -37.15
CA PHE A 194 -19.92 4.07 -36.54
C PHE A 194 -18.85 4.62 -35.61
N SER A 195 -18.63 5.95 -35.59
CA SER A 195 -17.75 6.52 -34.59
C SER A 195 -18.43 6.46 -33.22
N ARG A 196 -17.83 5.69 -32.30
CA ARG A 196 -18.30 5.58 -30.92
C ARG A 196 -18.19 6.96 -30.25
N GLU A 197 -19.29 7.41 -29.63
CA GLU A 197 -19.36 8.64 -28.83
C GLU A 197 -18.20 8.68 -27.82
N LYS A 198 -17.17 9.51 -28.09
CA LYS A 198 -16.17 10.05 -27.15
C LYS A 198 -14.95 10.71 -27.81
N ASN A 199 -14.75 10.60 -29.12
CA ASN A 199 -13.59 11.22 -29.78
C ASN A 199 -13.88 12.67 -30.19
N GLU A 200 -13.19 13.63 -29.57
CA GLU A 200 -13.34 15.08 -29.83
C GLU A 200 -12.96 15.48 -31.27
N ASN A 201 -12.29 14.59 -32.02
CA ASN A 201 -11.82 14.86 -33.39
C ASN A 201 -12.87 14.61 -34.48
N ILE A 202 -13.88 13.77 -34.23
CA ILE A 202 -14.90 13.40 -35.22
C ILE A 202 -15.64 14.64 -35.77
N PRO A 203 -16.06 15.63 -34.95
CA PRO A 203 -16.72 16.83 -35.45
C PRO A 203 -15.85 17.65 -36.41
N ILE A 204 -14.53 17.75 -36.17
CA ILE A 204 -13.61 18.52 -37.02
C ILE A 204 -13.42 17.82 -38.37
N PHE A 205 -13.24 16.49 -38.34
CA PHE A 205 -13.16 15.68 -39.55
C PHE A 205 -14.46 15.76 -40.39
N THR A 206 -15.61 15.72 -39.71
CA THR A 206 -16.94 15.88 -40.33
C THR A 206 -17.07 17.25 -41.01
N ILE A 207 -16.59 18.33 -40.37
CA ILE A 207 -16.55 19.67 -40.96
C ILE A 207 -15.69 19.67 -42.23
N ALA A 208 -14.50 19.07 -42.19
CA ALA A 208 -13.62 18.98 -43.36
C ALA A 208 -14.34 18.34 -44.57
N LEU A 209 -15.06 17.23 -44.36
CA LEU A 209 -15.82 16.56 -45.42
C LEU A 209 -16.94 17.43 -45.99
N PHE A 210 -17.67 18.19 -45.17
CA PHE A 210 -18.69 19.12 -45.66
C PHE A 210 -18.10 20.19 -46.58
N TYR A 211 -16.98 20.80 -46.19
CA TYR A 211 -16.30 21.79 -47.02
C TYR A 211 -15.80 21.19 -48.34
N LEU A 212 -15.29 19.95 -48.33
CA LEU A 212 -14.91 19.26 -49.56
C LEU A 212 -16.11 18.97 -50.47
N ILE A 213 -17.23 18.50 -49.92
CA ILE A 213 -18.46 18.28 -50.70
C ILE A 213 -18.96 19.59 -51.33
N PHE A 214 -18.95 20.69 -50.58
CA PHE A 214 -19.33 22.00 -51.12
C PHE A 214 -18.37 22.49 -52.18
N ALA A 215 -17.06 22.25 -52.04
CA ALA A 215 -16.08 22.57 -53.05
C ALA A 215 -16.38 21.85 -54.37
N GLU A 216 -16.53 20.52 -54.34
CA GLU A 216 -16.84 19.71 -55.52
C GLU A 216 -18.16 20.13 -56.19
N PHE A 217 -19.18 20.44 -55.38
CA PHE A 217 -20.44 20.96 -55.91
C PHE A 217 -20.25 22.26 -56.70
N MET A 218 -19.48 23.21 -56.16
CA MET A 218 -19.21 24.49 -56.84
C MET A 218 -18.41 24.29 -58.14
N PHE A 219 -17.51 23.32 -58.20
CA PHE A 219 -16.72 23.01 -59.41
C PHE A 219 -17.56 22.41 -60.55
N THR A 220 -18.74 21.86 -60.28
CA THR A 220 -19.66 21.41 -61.35
C THR A 220 -20.38 22.57 -62.06
N GLN A 221 -20.41 23.76 -61.46
CA GLN A 221 -21.34 24.84 -61.82
C GLN A 221 -20.72 26.04 -62.54
N TYR A 222 -19.39 26.04 -62.80
CA TYR A 222 -18.72 27.17 -63.46
C TYR A 222 -18.76 27.07 -64.98
N ILE A 223 -18.87 28.22 -65.65
CA ILE A 223 -18.79 28.32 -67.12
C ILE A 223 -17.39 28.74 -67.55
N HIS A 224 -16.82 29.73 -66.88
CA HIS A 224 -15.45 30.19 -67.10
C HIS A 224 -14.59 29.87 -65.89
N VAL A 225 -13.30 29.65 -66.12
CA VAL A 225 -12.37 29.37 -65.00
C VAL A 225 -12.24 30.58 -64.06
N TYR A 226 -12.58 31.78 -64.53
CA TYR A 226 -12.61 33.02 -63.75
C TYR A 226 -13.91 33.25 -62.96
N ASP A 227 -14.86 32.31 -62.99
CA ASP A 227 -16.15 32.42 -62.32
C ASP A 227 -15.97 32.49 -60.78
N ILE A 228 -16.78 33.32 -60.13
CA ILE A 228 -16.86 33.40 -58.67
C ILE A 228 -17.17 32.03 -58.05
N LYS A 229 -17.95 31.19 -58.76
CA LYS A 229 -18.25 29.83 -58.33
C LYS A 229 -16.98 28.98 -58.25
N ASN A 230 -16.10 29.08 -59.24
CA ASN A 230 -14.82 28.38 -59.25
C ASN A 230 -13.92 28.86 -58.11
N PHE A 231 -13.85 30.18 -57.89
CA PHE A 231 -13.12 30.78 -56.76
C PHE A 231 -13.63 30.28 -55.40
N ILE A 232 -14.95 30.27 -55.18
CA ILE A 232 -15.56 29.78 -53.93
C ILE A 232 -15.30 28.29 -53.75
N GLY A 233 -15.31 27.50 -54.83
CA GLY A 233 -14.89 26.09 -54.80
C GLY A 233 -13.47 25.93 -54.27
N HIS A 234 -12.52 26.73 -54.75
CA HIS A 234 -11.14 26.74 -54.24
C HIS A 234 -11.07 27.17 -52.76
N LEU A 235 -11.86 28.16 -52.33
CA LEU A 235 -11.89 28.60 -50.94
C LEU A 235 -12.40 27.48 -50.00
N PHE A 236 -13.49 26.80 -50.39
CA PHE A 236 -13.99 25.66 -49.64
C PHE A 236 -13.01 24.49 -49.62
N LYS A 237 -12.28 24.25 -50.72
CA LYS A 237 -11.19 23.25 -50.76
C LYS A 237 -10.13 23.57 -49.71
N VAL A 238 -9.62 24.81 -49.69
CA VAL A 238 -8.59 25.24 -48.73
C VAL A 238 -9.09 25.07 -47.29
N ALA A 239 -10.32 25.49 -47.01
CA ALA A 239 -10.94 25.32 -45.69
C ALA A 239 -11.08 23.84 -45.30
N GLY A 240 -11.53 22.98 -46.23
CA GLY A 240 -11.63 21.54 -46.02
C GLY A 240 -10.27 20.91 -45.69
N TYR A 241 -9.22 21.28 -46.43
CA TYR A 241 -7.86 20.79 -46.20
C TYR A 241 -7.30 21.27 -44.86
N TYR A 242 -7.55 22.52 -44.48
CA TYR A 242 -7.18 23.05 -43.18
C TYR A 242 -7.83 22.25 -42.03
N TYR A 243 -9.15 22.02 -42.08
CA TYR A 243 -9.83 21.24 -41.05
C TYR A 243 -9.36 19.79 -41.01
N LEU A 244 -9.02 19.22 -42.16
CA LEU A 244 -8.46 17.89 -42.23
C LEU A 244 -7.08 17.81 -41.58
N LEU A 245 -6.18 18.74 -41.90
CA LEU A 245 -4.87 18.86 -41.24
C LEU A 245 -5.02 19.04 -39.73
N HIS A 246 -5.93 19.90 -39.29
CA HIS A 246 -6.19 20.14 -37.87
C HIS A 246 -6.69 18.87 -37.17
N SER A 247 -7.63 18.14 -37.77
CA SER A 247 -8.13 16.88 -37.24
C SER A 247 -7.03 15.81 -37.14
N ILE A 248 -6.15 15.73 -38.14
CA ILE A 248 -5.00 14.82 -38.14
C ILE A 248 -4.00 15.24 -37.06
N TYR A 249 -3.72 16.53 -36.90
CA TYR A 249 -2.80 17.04 -35.88
C TYR A 249 -3.25 16.67 -34.47
N ILE A 250 -4.51 16.89 -34.12
CA ILE A 250 -4.99 16.57 -32.76
C ILE A 250 -4.88 15.06 -32.49
N SER A 251 -5.34 14.23 -33.42
CA SER A 251 -5.33 12.76 -33.27
C SER A 251 -3.93 12.11 -33.36
N SER A 252 -2.97 12.78 -34.00
CA SER A 252 -1.61 12.25 -34.20
C SER A 252 -0.55 12.82 -33.26
N VAL A 253 -0.74 14.03 -32.74
CA VAL A 253 0.24 14.74 -31.90
C VAL A 253 -0.34 15.07 -30.53
N GLU A 254 -1.45 15.81 -30.47
CA GLU A 254 -1.93 16.40 -29.22
C GLU A 254 -2.46 15.36 -28.23
N GLU A 255 -3.32 14.44 -28.69
CA GLU A 255 -3.89 13.37 -27.86
C GLU A 255 -2.80 12.43 -27.29
N PRO A 256 -1.89 11.86 -28.11
CA PRO A 256 -0.80 11.03 -27.59
C PRO A 256 0.10 11.77 -26.59
N TYR A 257 0.40 13.05 -26.85
CA TYR A 257 1.22 13.86 -25.95
C TYR A 257 0.53 14.10 -24.59
N LYS A 258 -0.76 14.43 -24.59
CA LYS A 258 -1.55 14.57 -23.35
C LYS A 258 -1.58 13.26 -22.57
N ALA A 259 -1.89 12.15 -23.24
CA ALA A 259 -1.91 10.83 -22.62
C ALA A 259 -0.55 10.44 -22.02
N GLN A 260 0.55 10.75 -22.71
CA GLN A 260 1.90 10.55 -22.18
C GLN A 260 2.14 11.38 -20.92
N LYS A 261 1.80 12.68 -20.92
CA LYS A 261 1.96 13.56 -19.76
C LYS A 261 1.15 13.11 -18.56
N GLU A 262 -0.08 12.69 -18.77
CA GLU A 262 -0.94 12.12 -17.73
C GLU A 262 -0.32 10.84 -17.16
N THR A 263 0.14 9.94 -18.03
CA THR A 263 0.80 8.70 -17.61
C THR A 263 2.07 8.97 -16.80
N GLU A 264 2.90 9.92 -17.23
CA GLU A 264 4.10 10.34 -16.49
C GLU A 264 3.76 10.91 -15.11
N ALA A 265 2.70 11.74 -15.01
CA ALA A 265 2.25 12.28 -13.74
C ALA A 265 1.74 11.18 -12.79
N ILE A 266 0.96 10.24 -13.30
CA ILE A 266 0.48 9.09 -12.52
C ILE A 266 1.66 8.20 -12.09
N MET A 267 2.59 7.87 -13.00
CA MET A 267 3.79 7.10 -12.64
C MET A 267 4.61 7.78 -11.55
N LYS A 268 4.79 9.10 -11.63
CA LYS A 268 5.49 9.85 -10.59
C LYS A 268 4.74 9.81 -9.26
N HIS A 269 3.41 9.91 -9.29
CA HIS A 269 2.60 9.80 -8.08
C HIS A 269 2.74 8.41 -7.44
N MET A 270 2.60 7.33 -8.22
CA MET A 270 2.78 5.94 -7.76
C MET A 270 4.18 5.69 -7.19
N ALA A 271 5.22 6.29 -7.78
CA ALA A 271 6.59 6.11 -7.32
C ALA A 271 6.85 6.69 -5.92
N TYR A 272 6.07 7.69 -5.49
CA TYR A 272 6.32 8.48 -4.29
C TYR A 272 5.22 8.43 -3.23
N HIS A 273 4.06 7.85 -3.53
CA HIS A 273 2.94 7.75 -2.61
C HIS A 273 2.51 6.31 -2.42
N ASP A 274 1.95 6.02 -1.26
CA ASP A 274 1.31 4.77 -0.93
C ASP A 274 -0.12 4.74 -1.50
N GLU A 275 -0.45 3.73 -2.29
CA GLU A 275 -1.74 3.65 -2.99
C GLU A 275 -2.93 3.54 -2.05
N LEU A 276 -2.75 2.91 -0.88
CA LEU A 276 -3.84 2.68 0.06
C LEU A 276 -4.21 3.96 0.81
N THR A 277 -3.22 4.65 1.38
CA THR A 277 -3.42 5.79 2.28
C THR A 277 -3.30 7.15 1.59
N GLY A 278 -2.73 7.20 0.38
CA GLY A 278 -2.42 8.45 -0.32
C GLY A 278 -1.27 9.25 0.29
N LEU A 279 -0.71 8.81 1.42
CA LEU A 279 0.46 9.44 2.04
C LEU A 279 1.72 9.20 1.19
N PRO A 280 2.75 10.04 1.33
CA PRO A 280 4.11 9.71 0.93
C PRO A 280 4.53 8.29 1.33
N ASN A 281 5.23 7.58 0.44
CA ASN A 281 5.82 6.29 0.75
C ASN A 281 7.22 6.45 1.35
N LEU A 282 7.80 5.33 1.80
CA LEU A 282 9.15 5.32 2.40
C LEU A 282 10.23 5.88 1.46
N ARG A 283 10.10 5.69 0.14
CA ARG A 283 11.06 6.23 -0.82
C ARG A 283 11.04 7.76 -0.79
N TYR A 284 9.86 8.36 -0.84
CA TYR A 284 9.74 9.81 -0.80
C TYR A 284 10.21 10.38 0.55
N PHE A 285 9.91 9.68 1.65
CA PHE A 285 10.42 10.02 2.98
C PHE A 285 11.95 10.07 3.00
N LYS A 286 12.62 9.04 2.48
CA LYS A 286 14.08 8.98 2.42
C LYS A 286 14.68 10.12 1.59
N GLU A 287 14.12 10.39 0.41
CA GLU A 287 14.59 11.50 -0.43
C GLU A 287 14.43 12.84 0.29
N LYS A 288 13.29 13.08 0.95
CA LYS A 288 13.06 14.30 1.74
C LYS A 288 13.99 14.41 2.95
N LEU A 289 14.18 13.32 3.68
CA LEU A 289 15.05 13.31 4.85
C LEU A 289 16.52 13.56 4.44
N ALA A 290 16.98 12.95 3.34
CA ALA A 290 18.31 13.18 2.78
C ALA A 290 18.50 14.64 2.33
N GLU A 291 17.51 15.25 1.66
CA GLU A 291 17.54 16.68 1.30
C GLU A 291 17.73 17.58 2.52
N VAL A 292 17.04 17.28 3.63
CA VAL A 292 17.13 18.09 4.85
C VAL A 292 18.48 17.89 5.54
N ILE A 293 18.96 16.66 5.66
CA ILE A 293 20.28 16.35 6.25
C ILE A 293 21.40 17.02 5.45
N MET A 294 21.35 16.96 4.11
CA MET A 294 22.35 17.60 3.24
C MET A 294 22.37 19.12 3.32
N LYS A 295 21.21 19.76 3.56
CA LYS A 295 21.12 21.22 3.72
C LYS A 295 21.80 21.74 5.00
N GLY A 296 22.31 20.84 5.85
CA GLY A 296 23.37 21.13 6.81
C GLY A 296 22.98 21.99 8.01
N ASP A 297 21.71 22.34 8.16
CA ASP A 297 21.25 23.03 9.34
C ASP A 297 20.96 22.00 10.43
N VAL A 298 21.96 21.73 11.27
CA VAL A 298 21.86 20.82 12.43
C VAL A 298 20.72 21.26 13.37
N ASN A 299 20.33 22.54 13.33
CA ASN A 299 19.15 23.02 14.03
C ASN A 299 17.85 22.69 13.31
N ALA A 300 17.82 22.42 12.00
CA ALA A 300 16.59 22.10 11.26
C ALA A 300 16.03 20.70 11.58
N LEU A 301 16.89 19.70 11.82
CA LEU A 301 16.52 18.30 12.07
C LEU A 301 16.33 18.04 13.57
N HIS A 302 15.10 17.76 14.01
CA HIS A 302 14.84 17.51 15.44
C HIS A 302 14.75 16.02 15.75
N ALA A 303 13.84 15.29 15.09
CA ALA A 303 13.76 13.84 15.24
C ALA A 303 12.97 13.14 14.12
N VAL A 304 13.19 11.84 14.04
CA VAL A 304 12.33 10.89 13.34
C VAL A 304 11.50 10.14 14.37
N VAL A 305 10.19 10.06 14.13
CA VAL A 305 9.25 9.29 14.96
C VAL A 305 8.75 8.10 14.15
N MET A 306 8.96 6.91 14.67
CA MET A 306 8.37 5.68 14.16
C MET A 306 7.11 5.37 14.93
N LEU A 307 5.99 5.15 14.25
CA LEU A 307 4.69 4.84 14.84
C LEU A 307 4.22 3.47 14.37
N ASN A 308 3.69 2.67 15.29
CA ASN A 308 3.07 1.38 14.98
C ASN A 308 1.71 1.22 15.61
N ILE A 309 0.74 0.74 14.84
CA ILE A 309 -0.60 0.34 15.34
C ILE A 309 -0.50 -0.99 16.10
N ALA A 310 -0.83 -0.98 17.39
CA ALA A 310 -0.82 -2.16 18.25
C ALA A 310 -1.93 -3.16 17.83
N ARG A 311 -1.64 -4.46 17.95
CA ARG A 311 -2.58 -5.56 17.63
C ARG A 311 -3.21 -5.50 16.22
N PHE A 312 -2.57 -4.84 15.25
CA PHE A 312 -3.11 -4.77 13.88
C PHE A 312 -3.28 -6.15 13.23
N GLY A 313 -2.38 -7.11 13.51
CA GLY A 313 -2.53 -8.50 13.06
C GLY A 313 -3.85 -9.13 13.54
N PHE A 314 -4.16 -9.01 14.83
CA PHE A 314 -5.41 -9.49 15.40
C PHE A 314 -6.65 -8.86 14.74
N ILE A 315 -6.58 -7.57 14.38
CA ILE A 315 -7.67 -6.89 13.66
C ILE A 315 -7.87 -7.51 12.28
N ASN A 316 -6.78 -7.76 11.53
CA ASN A 316 -6.85 -8.43 10.23
C ASN A 316 -7.38 -9.86 10.35
N ASP A 317 -6.91 -10.61 11.35
CA ASP A 317 -7.31 -12.00 11.54
C ASP A 317 -8.79 -12.12 11.95
N SER A 318 -9.30 -11.12 12.68
CA SER A 318 -10.69 -11.10 13.18
C SER A 318 -11.69 -10.50 12.18
N LEU A 319 -11.31 -9.45 11.46
CA LEU A 319 -12.23 -8.65 10.61
C LEU A 319 -11.89 -8.73 9.12
N GLY A 320 -10.79 -9.39 8.75
CA GLY A 320 -10.29 -9.51 7.39
C GLY A 320 -9.47 -8.29 6.92
N TYR A 321 -8.61 -8.53 5.93
CA TYR A 321 -7.68 -7.54 5.39
C TYR A 321 -8.35 -6.28 4.85
N SER A 322 -9.56 -6.38 4.25
CA SER A 322 -10.27 -5.21 3.73
C SER A 322 -10.66 -4.21 4.83
N MET A 323 -10.97 -4.69 6.03
CA MET A 323 -11.27 -3.84 7.18
C MET A 323 -9.99 -3.20 7.74
N GLY A 324 -8.89 -3.97 7.77
CA GLY A 324 -7.56 -3.45 8.10
C GLY A 324 -7.09 -2.35 7.16
N ASP A 325 -7.35 -2.48 5.86
CA ASP A 325 -7.02 -1.47 4.86
C ASP A 325 -7.77 -0.14 5.11
N LYS A 326 -9.07 -0.22 5.41
CA LYS A 326 -9.87 0.95 5.80
C LYS A 326 -9.41 1.57 7.11
N LEU A 327 -8.98 0.74 8.06
CA LEU A 327 -8.38 1.22 9.31
C LEU A 327 -7.12 2.03 9.03
N LEU A 328 -6.23 1.53 8.17
CA LEU A 328 -5.01 2.25 7.80
C LEU A 328 -5.30 3.60 7.13
N GLN A 329 -6.31 3.66 6.27
CA GLN A 329 -6.78 4.92 5.67
C GLN A 329 -7.25 5.91 6.74
N LYS A 330 -8.09 5.47 7.68
CA LYS A 330 -8.57 6.33 8.77
C LYS A 330 -7.47 6.77 9.74
N VAL A 331 -6.47 5.92 9.96
CA VAL A 331 -5.27 6.29 10.73
C VAL A 331 -4.48 7.37 10.01
N ALA A 332 -4.27 7.22 8.70
CA ALA A 332 -3.58 8.23 7.89
C ALA A 332 -4.32 9.57 7.92
N ASP A 333 -5.63 9.58 7.68
CA ASP A 333 -6.47 10.79 7.75
C ASP A 333 -6.35 11.48 9.11
N ARG A 334 -6.43 10.70 10.20
CA ARG A 334 -6.37 11.24 11.56
C ARG A 334 -5.00 11.81 11.90
N LEU A 335 -3.92 11.16 11.47
CA LEU A 335 -2.56 11.70 11.62
C LEU A 335 -2.41 13.04 10.90
N VAL A 336 -2.89 13.15 9.66
CA VAL A 336 -2.81 14.40 8.87
C VAL A 336 -3.61 15.54 9.52
N VAL A 337 -4.76 15.24 10.12
CA VAL A 337 -5.61 16.25 10.78
C VAL A 337 -5.07 16.66 12.16
N SER A 338 -4.52 15.72 12.92
CA SER A 338 -4.06 15.95 14.30
C SER A 338 -2.73 16.69 14.41
N LEU A 339 -1.92 16.64 13.35
CA LEU A 339 -0.54 17.14 13.37
C LEU A 339 -0.37 18.48 12.63
N PRO A 340 0.62 19.30 13.04
CA PRO A 340 0.96 20.52 12.31
C PRO A 340 1.37 20.24 10.86
N LYS A 341 1.11 21.19 9.95
CA LYS A 341 1.43 21.06 8.51
C LYS A 341 2.92 20.88 8.20
N ASP A 342 3.79 21.30 9.11
CA ASP A 342 5.25 21.20 8.98
C ASP A 342 5.79 19.82 9.39
N VAL A 343 4.94 18.93 9.94
CA VAL A 343 5.28 17.53 10.22
C VAL A 343 5.08 16.71 8.95
N PHE A 344 6.16 16.10 8.46
CA PHE A 344 6.09 15.27 7.27
C PHE A 344 5.78 13.82 7.66
N ILE A 345 4.68 13.28 7.13
CA ILE A 345 4.14 11.96 7.48
C ILE A 345 4.27 11.05 6.26
N SER A 346 4.69 9.80 6.49
CA SER A 346 4.77 8.80 5.43
C SER A 346 4.33 7.43 5.94
N ARG A 347 3.79 6.62 5.04
CA ARG A 347 3.56 5.20 5.33
C ARG A 347 4.82 4.41 5.03
N MET A 348 5.26 3.64 6.02
CA MET A 348 6.48 2.84 5.90
C MET A 348 6.19 1.41 5.47
N SER A 349 5.27 0.74 6.16
CA SER A 349 4.95 -0.67 5.93
C SER A 349 3.51 -1.00 6.37
N THR A 350 3.21 -2.27 6.57
CA THR A 350 1.88 -2.84 6.86
C THR A 350 1.09 -1.99 7.86
N ASN A 351 1.62 -1.81 9.08
CA ASN A 351 0.96 -1.10 10.18
C ASN A 351 1.84 0.02 10.79
N GLN A 352 2.82 0.50 10.02
CA GLN A 352 3.82 1.47 10.48
C GLN A 352 3.79 2.75 9.67
N PHE A 353 3.90 3.86 10.39
CA PHE A 353 4.03 5.20 9.86
C PHE A 353 5.33 5.80 10.37
N ILE A 354 5.94 6.66 9.55
CA ILE A 354 7.16 7.35 9.91
C ILE A 354 6.94 8.85 9.73
N LEU A 355 7.37 9.61 10.73
CA LEU A 355 7.19 11.05 10.79
C LEU A 355 8.55 11.72 10.91
N TYR A 356 8.69 12.84 10.23
CA TYR A 356 9.79 13.76 10.39
C TYR A 356 9.27 15.04 11.06
N VAL A 357 9.86 15.35 12.22
CA VAL A 357 9.48 16.50 13.04
C VAL A 357 10.65 17.48 13.07
N THR A 358 10.35 18.75 12.80
CA THR A 358 11.33 19.85 12.83
C THR A 358 11.49 20.40 14.24
N HIS A 359 12.58 21.14 14.50
CA HIS A 359 12.90 21.72 15.82
C HIS A 359 11.90 22.76 16.32
N LYS A 360 10.98 23.18 15.45
CA LYS A 360 9.92 24.14 15.78
C LYS A 360 8.84 23.54 16.68
N HIS A 361 8.82 22.22 16.82
CA HIS A 361 7.79 21.50 17.57
C HIS A 361 8.41 20.69 18.69
N ASP A 362 7.77 20.70 19.85
CA ASP A 362 8.11 19.82 20.96
C ASP A 362 7.64 18.38 20.66
N LEU A 363 8.56 17.43 20.68
CA LEU A 363 8.29 16.01 20.42
C LEU A 363 7.34 15.41 21.46
N GLN A 364 7.39 15.88 22.70
CA GLN A 364 6.48 15.41 23.73
C GLN A 364 5.05 15.89 23.46
N GLU A 365 4.88 17.12 22.98
CA GLU A 365 3.58 17.64 22.54
C GLU A 365 3.05 16.86 21.32
N ILE A 366 3.87 16.64 20.30
CA ILE A 366 3.50 15.86 19.11
C ILE A 366 3.09 14.44 19.49
N SER A 367 3.88 13.77 20.34
CA SER A 367 3.59 12.41 20.79
C SER A 367 2.27 12.35 21.58
N SER A 368 2.05 13.31 22.48
CA SER A 368 0.83 13.39 23.29
C SER A 368 -0.40 13.64 22.42
N ARG A 369 -0.31 14.54 21.42
CA ARG A 369 -1.40 14.79 20.46
C ARG A 369 -1.76 13.55 19.66
N ILE A 370 -0.76 12.78 19.21
CA ILE A 370 -1.00 11.52 18.50
C ILE A 370 -1.76 10.56 19.41
N ILE A 371 -1.29 10.34 20.63
CA ILE A 371 -1.91 9.42 21.60
C ILE A 371 -3.36 9.85 21.89
N GLU A 372 -3.58 11.12 22.19
CA GLU A 372 -4.90 11.68 22.46
C GLU A 372 -5.84 11.51 21.26
N SER A 373 -5.36 11.74 20.04
CA SER A 373 -6.18 11.57 18.83
C SER A 373 -6.67 10.13 18.64
N PHE A 374 -5.88 9.14 19.07
CA PHE A 374 -6.23 7.72 18.97
C PHE A 374 -6.93 7.17 20.21
N SER A 375 -7.09 7.98 21.27
CA SER A 375 -8.00 7.64 22.39
C SER A 375 -9.47 7.61 21.95
N GLN A 376 -9.81 8.38 20.91
CA GLN A 376 -11.15 8.41 20.32
C GLN A 376 -11.32 7.27 19.31
N PRO A 377 -12.48 6.59 19.28
CA PRO A 377 -12.72 5.52 18.30
C PRO A 377 -12.57 5.99 16.84
N LEU A 378 -12.11 5.09 15.98
CA LEU A 378 -12.13 5.25 14.53
C LEU A 378 -13.40 4.57 14.02
N GLN A 379 -14.30 5.36 13.42
CA GLN A 379 -15.49 4.80 12.78
C GLN A 379 -15.09 4.17 11.44
N ILE A 380 -15.25 2.86 11.34
CA ILE A 380 -14.98 2.09 10.14
C ILE A 380 -16.24 1.34 9.75
N GLU A 381 -16.90 1.85 8.71
CA GLU A 381 -18.25 1.44 8.33
C GLU A 381 -19.25 1.54 9.48
N HIS A 382 -19.63 0.41 10.07
CA HIS A 382 -20.63 0.28 11.13
C HIS A 382 -19.99 -0.05 12.50
N LEU A 383 -18.65 -0.14 12.57
CA LEU A 383 -17.92 -0.46 13.78
C LEU A 383 -17.12 0.76 14.27
N ASP A 384 -17.11 0.94 15.58
CA ASP A 384 -16.22 1.88 16.25
C ASP A 384 -15.03 1.12 16.83
N ILE A 385 -13.84 1.35 16.27
CA ILE A 385 -12.63 0.64 16.65
C ILE A 385 -11.67 1.60 17.34
N THR A 386 -11.38 1.34 18.61
CA THR A 386 -10.32 2.04 19.35
C THR A 386 -9.01 1.30 19.17
N ILE A 387 -7.98 2.01 18.70
CA ILE A 387 -6.64 1.46 18.54
C ILE A 387 -5.67 2.10 19.53
N GLN A 388 -4.60 1.38 19.83
CA GLN A 388 -3.45 1.96 20.52
C GLN A 388 -2.28 2.06 19.55
N VAL A 389 -1.47 3.09 19.73
CA VAL A 389 -0.23 3.28 18.98
C VAL A 389 0.98 3.17 19.90
N ARG A 390 2.11 2.77 19.33
CA ARG A 390 3.40 2.69 20.02
C ARG A 390 4.41 3.46 19.18
N MET A 391 5.18 4.33 19.82
CA MET A 391 6.09 5.24 19.13
C MET A 391 7.55 5.10 19.60
N GLY A 392 8.48 5.25 18.66
CA GLY A 392 9.91 5.31 18.93
C GLY A 392 10.49 6.57 18.33
N ILE A 393 11.24 7.32 19.13
CA ILE A 393 11.71 8.65 18.77
C ILE A 393 13.23 8.63 18.71
N ALA A 394 13.81 9.02 17.57
CA ALA A 394 15.26 9.17 17.43
C ALA A 394 15.64 10.59 17.04
N HIS A 395 16.45 11.22 17.87
CA HIS A 395 17.00 12.54 17.61
C HIS A 395 18.16 12.46 16.63
N TYR A 396 18.29 13.51 15.82
CA TYR A 396 19.53 13.73 15.10
C TYR A 396 20.60 14.18 16.06
N SER A 397 21.69 13.42 16.13
CA SER A 397 22.78 13.68 17.06
C SER A 397 24.12 13.29 16.42
N LYS A 398 25.22 13.54 17.13
CA LYS A 398 26.55 13.09 16.66
C LYS A 398 26.61 11.56 16.51
N GLU A 399 25.87 10.83 17.35
CA GLU A 399 25.81 9.35 17.35
C GLU A 399 24.82 8.83 16.29
N VAL A 400 23.77 9.60 15.99
CA VAL A 400 22.73 9.27 15.01
C VAL A 400 22.73 10.36 13.94
N ASN A 401 23.72 10.28 13.05
CA ASN A 401 24.12 11.38 12.16
C ASN A 401 23.82 11.15 10.68
N ASN A 402 23.14 10.06 10.34
CA ASN A 402 22.72 9.78 8.97
C ASN A 402 21.28 9.24 8.93
N MET A 403 20.72 9.25 7.72
CA MET A 403 19.34 8.87 7.45
C MET A 403 19.04 7.43 7.91
N GLU A 404 19.90 6.47 7.52
CA GLU A 404 19.74 5.07 7.86
C GLU A 404 19.73 4.85 9.38
N LEU A 405 20.68 5.45 10.10
CA LEU A 405 20.77 5.37 11.55
C LEU A 405 19.56 6.00 12.24
N LEU A 406 19.02 7.12 11.76
CA LEU A 406 17.80 7.74 12.31
C LEU A 406 16.59 6.80 12.19
N ILE A 407 16.37 6.25 11.00
CA ILE A 407 15.25 5.33 10.75
C ILE A 407 15.42 4.07 11.59
N GLN A 408 16.63 3.51 11.65
CA GLN A 408 16.91 2.32 12.45
C GLN A 408 16.73 2.59 13.95
N SER A 409 17.27 3.70 14.46
CA SER A 409 17.20 4.06 15.88
C SER A 409 15.76 4.31 16.34
N SER A 410 14.95 4.98 15.52
CA SER A 410 13.52 5.21 15.81
C SER A 410 12.73 3.90 15.79
N HIS A 411 13.08 2.98 14.87
CA HIS A 411 12.49 1.63 14.85
C HIS A 411 12.84 0.80 16.09
N THR A 412 14.12 0.80 16.51
CA THR A 412 14.57 0.13 17.73
C THR A 412 13.82 0.65 18.96
N ALA A 413 13.70 1.98 19.10
CA ALA A 413 12.97 2.59 20.20
C ALA A 413 11.46 2.24 20.17
N MET A 414 10.86 2.15 18.99
CA MET A 414 9.44 1.78 18.85
C MET A 414 9.20 0.32 19.24
N ASN A 415 10.13 -0.58 18.90
CA ASN A 415 10.06 -1.97 19.36
C ASN A 415 10.24 -2.05 20.87
N GLU A 416 11.14 -1.26 21.46
CA GLU A 416 11.26 -1.16 22.92
C GLU A 416 9.98 -0.66 23.58
N ALA A 417 9.30 0.33 22.96
CA ALA A 417 8.02 0.85 23.44
C ALA A 417 6.94 -0.24 23.46
N LYS A 418 6.88 -1.09 22.42
CA LYS A 418 5.99 -2.26 22.40
C LYS A 418 6.29 -3.23 23.54
N ARG A 419 7.56 -3.55 23.78
CA ARG A 419 7.99 -4.52 24.81
C ARG A 419 7.65 -4.05 26.22
N GLN A 420 7.97 -2.79 26.52
CA GLN A 420 7.68 -2.20 27.84
C GLN A 420 6.20 -1.79 28.00
N ASN A 421 5.37 -2.04 26.97
CA ASN A 421 4.00 -1.57 26.88
C ASN A 421 3.86 -0.05 27.15
N LYS A 422 4.84 0.74 26.73
CA LYS A 422 4.86 2.20 26.84
C LYS A 422 4.37 2.84 25.55
N GLU A 423 3.68 3.97 25.66
CA GLU A 423 3.13 4.66 24.50
C GLU A 423 4.22 5.20 23.57
N PHE A 424 5.31 5.74 24.14
CA PHE A 424 6.49 6.14 23.39
C PHE A 424 7.78 5.96 24.19
N ILE A 425 8.89 5.80 23.46
CA ILE A 425 10.23 5.71 24.03
C ILE A 425 11.21 6.50 23.16
N TYR A 426 12.12 7.25 23.81
CA TYR A 426 13.26 7.88 23.17
C TYR A 426 14.41 6.90 23.02
N TYR A 427 15.01 6.87 21.83
CA TYR A 427 16.19 6.06 21.56
C TYR A 427 17.37 6.46 22.44
N HIS A 428 18.08 5.46 22.95
CA HIS A 428 19.41 5.59 23.54
C HIS A 428 20.30 4.44 23.05
N SER A 429 21.61 4.66 22.97
CA SER A 429 22.58 3.70 22.39
C SER A 429 22.52 2.29 23.01
N LEU A 430 22.31 2.19 24.33
CA LEU A 430 22.18 0.89 25.03
C LEU A 430 21.00 0.02 24.53
N MET A 431 20.04 0.56 23.76
CA MET A 431 18.95 -0.25 23.18
C MET A 431 19.42 -1.19 22.09
N ASN A 432 20.44 -0.81 21.33
CA ASN A 432 20.99 -1.66 20.28
C ASN A 432 21.69 -2.88 20.89
N GLU A 433 22.44 -2.68 21.97
CA GLU A 433 23.08 -3.77 22.72
C GLU A 433 22.06 -4.75 23.27
N LYS A 434 20.99 -4.25 23.92
CA LYS A 434 19.89 -5.11 24.42
C LYS A 434 19.18 -5.88 23.31
N SER A 435 18.99 -5.27 22.15
CA SER A 435 18.32 -5.91 21.02
C SER A 435 19.21 -7.00 20.40
N TYR A 436 20.52 -6.77 20.35
CA TYR A 436 21.50 -7.77 19.91
C TYR A 436 21.66 -8.91 20.92
N GLU A 437 21.80 -8.62 22.22
CA GLU A 437 21.83 -9.63 23.30
C GLU A 437 20.59 -10.51 23.24
N ARG A 438 19.40 -9.92 23.04
CA ARG A 438 18.16 -10.67 22.89
C ARG A 438 18.17 -11.61 21.69
N LEU A 439 18.64 -11.15 20.53
CA LEU A 439 18.69 -11.98 19.33
C LEU A 439 19.60 -13.21 19.53
N ILE A 440 20.72 -13.02 20.24
CA ILE A 440 21.61 -14.12 20.62
C ILE A 440 20.87 -15.09 21.54
N LEU A 441 20.24 -14.59 22.62
CA LEU A 441 19.49 -15.43 23.56
C LEU A 441 18.38 -16.22 22.85
N GLU A 442 17.65 -15.61 21.91
CA GLU A 442 16.60 -16.27 21.13
C GLU A 442 17.15 -17.42 20.27
N SER A 443 18.26 -17.18 19.56
CA SER A 443 18.95 -18.20 18.79
C SER A 443 19.44 -19.36 19.67
N ASP A 444 19.96 -19.06 20.85
CA ASP A 444 20.53 -20.06 21.76
C ASP A 444 19.43 -20.86 22.49
N LEU A 445 18.28 -20.24 22.82
CA LEU A 445 17.13 -20.93 23.43
C LEU A 445 16.56 -22.04 22.55
N HIS A 446 16.65 -21.92 21.23
CA HIS A 446 16.23 -22.98 20.31
C HIS A 446 17.00 -24.28 20.48
N LYS A 447 18.27 -24.21 20.92
CA LYS A 447 19.13 -25.38 21.16
C LYS A 447 19.22 -25.76 22.64
N ALA A 448 18.90 -24.83 23.53
CA ALA A 448 19.08 -24.98 24.98
C ALA A 448 18.39 -26.22 25.56
N LEU A 449 17.20 -26.57 25.06
CA LEU A 449 16.48 -27.76 25.51
C LEU A 449 17.17 -29.06 25.05
N ASP A 450 17.55 -29.14 23.77
CA ASP A 450 18.19 -30.32 23.18
C ASP A 450 19.61 -30.54 23.73
N GLU A 451 20.31 -29.46 24.08
CA GLU A 451 21.66 -29.48 24.65
C GLU A 451 21.66 -29.63 26.18
N GLY A 452 20.50 -29.78 26.82
CA GLY A 452 20.40 -30.01 28.27
C GLY A 452 20.87 -28.83 29.13
N GLN A 453 20.69 -27.59 28.65
CA GLN A 453 21.16 -26.38 29.33
C GLN A 453 20.19 -25.88 30.42
N PHE A 454 18.98 -26.44 30.50
CA PHE A 454 18.02 -26.11 31.55
C PHE A 454 18.21 -27.00 32.77
N SER A 455 18.04 -26.42 33.95
CA SER A 455 17.97 -27.14 35.22
C SER A 455 16.81 -26.62 36.07
N LEU A 456 16.40 -27.41 37.06
CA LEU A 456 15.41 -27.00 38.05
C LEU A 456 16.11 -26.81 39.40
N VAL A 457 15.75 -25.73 40.07
CA VAL A 457 16.02 -25.53 41.50
C VAL A 457 14.69 -25.48 42.25
N TYR A 458 14.72 -25.82 43.53
CA TYR A 458 13.54 -26.08 44.33
C TYR A 458 13.57 -25.21 45.58
N GLN A 459 12.47 -24.51 45.85
CA GLN A 459 12.33 -23.68 47.04
C GLN A 459 11.27 -24.27 47.98
N PRO A 460 11.59 -24.52 49.27
CA PRO A 460 10.64 -25.13 50.19
C PRO A 460 9.53 -24.18 50.63
N GLN A 461 8.32 -24.75 50.75
CA GLN A 461 7.15 -24.14 51.36
C GLN A 461 6.92 -24.76 52.75
N ILE A 462 6.77 -23.90 53.75
CA ILE A 462 6.76 -24.27 55.16
C ILE A 462 5.37 -24.02 55.76
N HIS A 463 4.87 -24.99 56.53
CA HIS A 463 3.68 -24.79 57.33
C HIS A 463 3.97 -23.84 58.51
N SER A 464 3.24 -22.72 58.58
CA SER A 464 3.53 -21.59 59.48
C SER A 464 3.55 -21.93 60.98
N HIS A 465 2.73 -22.90 61.40
CA HIS A 465 2.64 -23.30 62.81
C HIS A 465 3.58 -24.45 63.20
N THR A 466 3.74 -25.45 62.33
CA THR A 466 4.50 -26.68 62.65
C THR A 466 5.95 -26.59 62.22
N GLY A 467 6.30 -25.67 61.30
CA GLY A 467 7.62 -25.59 60.69
C GLY A 467 7.93 -26.74 59.74
N LYS A 468 6.96 -27.59 59.39
CA LYS A 468 7.14 -28.69 58.44
C LYS A 468 7.23 -28.20 57.01
N ILE A 469 8.20 -28.71 56.26
CA ILE A 469 8.25 -28.58 54.80
C ILE A 469 7.10 -29.41 54.22
N ILE A 470 6.19 -28.76 53.51
CA ILE A 470 4.97 -29.38 52.95
C ILE A 470 5.07 -29.62 51.44
N ALA A 471 5.78 -28.74 50.74
CA ALA A 471 5.91 -28.73 49.30
C ALA A 471 7.18 -27.99 48.90
N VAL A 472 7.55 -28.09 47.64
CA VAL A 472 8.59 -27.26 47.03
C VAL A 472 8.07 -26.65 45.74
N GLU A 473 8.48 -25.41 45.45
CA GLU A 473 8.24 -24.80 44.15
C GLU A 473 9.42 -25.11 43.21
N ALA A 474 9.11 -25.64 42.02
CA ALA A 474 10.10 -25.91 40.98
C ALA A 474 10.32 -24.67 40.11
N LEU A 475 11.54 -24.15 40.16
CA LEU A 475 11.93 -22.93 39.47
C LEU A 475 12.97 -23.24 38.39
N ILE A 476 12.64 -22.91 37.14
CA ILE A 476 13.55 -23.12 36.01
C ILE A 476 14.78 -22.22 36.09
N ARG A 477 15.92 -22.76 35.69
CA ARG A 477 17.21 -22.08 35.55
C ARG A 477 17.81 -22.42 34.20
N TRP A 478 18.48 -21.45 33.60
CA TRP A 478 19.18 -21.64 32.32
C TRP A 478 20.67 -21.42 32.51
N GLN A 479 21.44 -22.49 32.34
CA GLN A 479 22.88 -22.49 32.40
C GLN A 479 23.45 -22.27 31.00
N HIS A 480 23.65 -21.01 30.63
CA HIS A 480 24.22 -20.66 29.34
C HIS A 480 25.71 -21.01 29.27
N PRO A 481 26.21 -21.64 28.18
CA PRO A 481 27.62 -22.04 28.06
C PRO A 481 28.61 -20.88 28.22
N THR A 482 28.26 -19.69 27.72
CA THR A 482 29.14 -18.49 27.75
C THR A 482 28.72 -17.42 28.74
N MET A 483 27.43 -17.31 29.07
CA MET A 483 26.89 -16.25 29.93
C MET A 483 26.67 -16.71 31.38
N GLY A 484 26.89 -17.99 31.66
CA GLY A 484 26.60 -18.58 32.96
C GLY A 484 25.10 -18.63 33.23
N MET A 485 24.71 -18.41 34.48
CA MET A 485 23.31 -18.51 34.90
C MET A 485 22.49 -17.30 34.44
N VAL A 486 21.58 -17.51 33.49
CA VAL A 486 20.69 -16.46 32.97
C VAL A 486 19.41 -16.40 33.82
N THR A 487 18.98 -15.20 34.19
CA THR A 487 17.80 -15.00 35.05
C THR A 487 16.50 -15.35 34.32
N PRO A 488 15.51 -15.99 34.99
CA PRO A 488 14.22 -16.36 34.40
C PRO A 488 13.53 -15.24 33.63
N ASN A 489 13.49 -14.03 34.20
CA ASN A 489 12.84 -12.87 33.59
C ASN A 489 13.43 -12.48 32.20
N LYS A 490 14.71 -12.80 31.94
CA LYS A 490 15.36 -12.52 30.66
C LYS A 490 14.93 -13.48 29.55
N PHE A 491 14.70 -14.76 29.86
CA PHE A 491 14.51 -15.78 28.84
C PHE A 491 13.08 -16.34 28.76
N ILE A 492 12.29 -16.31 29.86
CA ILE A 492 10.90 -16.80 29.85
C ILE A 492 10.05 -15.98 28.86
N SER A 493 10.20 -14.66 28.84
CA SER A 493 9.51 -13.79 27.87
C SER A 493 9.84 -14.15 26.41
N ILE A 494 11.09 -14.53 26.13
CA ILE A 494 11.52 -14.97 24.80
C ILE A 494 10.89 -16.34 24.47
N LEU A 495 10.88 -17.27 25.42
CA LEU A 495 10.21 -18.58 25.25
C LEU A 495 8.72 -18.41 24.94
N GLU A 496 8.03 -17.48 25.61
CA GLU A 496 6.61 -17.20 25.39
C GLU A 496 6.33 -16.60 24.01
N GLU A 497 7.10 -15.59 23.61
CA GLU A 497 6.97 -14.91 22.31
C GLU A 497 7.24 -15.88 21.15
N THR A 498 8.30 -16.69 21.24
CA THR A 498 8.69 -17.68 20.22
C THR A 498 7.83 -18.94 20.22
N GLY A 499 7.11 -19.21 21.30
CA GLY A 499 6.34 -20.45 21.50
C GLY A 499 7.16 -21.63 22.02
N LEU A 500 8.48 -21.47 22.21
CA LEU A 500 9.35 -22.47 22.84
C LEU A 500 8.96 -22.77 24.31
N ILE A 501 8.14 -21.92 24.94
CA ILE A 501 7.63 -22.16 26.28
C ILE A 501 6.79 -23.45 26.40
N ILE A 502 6.19 -23.91 25.29
CA ILE A 502 5.41 -25.15 25.28
C ILE A 502 6.32 -26.38 25.50
N PRO A 503 7.32 -26.66 24.63
CA PRO A 503 8.21 -27.80 24.84
C PRO A 503 9.08 -27.67 26.10
N VAL A 504 9.56 -26.46 26.44
CA VAL A 504 10.32 -26.24 27.68
C VAL A 504 9.45 -26.49 28.91
N GLY A 505 8.22 -26.01 28.90
CA GLY A 505 7.28 -26.20 30.00
C GLY A 505 6.87 -27.67 30.22
N GLU A 506 6.73 -28.44 29.14
CA GLU A 506 6.58 -29.90 29.24
C GLU A 506 7.79 -30.55 29.91
N TRP A 507 9.00 -30.16 29.52
CA TRP A 507 10.23 -30.64 30.16
C TRP A 507 10.30 -30.27 31.64
N VAL A 508 9.90 -29.05 32.03
CA VAL A 508 9.84 -28.60 33.43
C VAL A 508 8.88 -29.50 34.23
N LEU A 509 7.64 -29.66 33.76
CA LEU A 509 6.62 -30.50 34.44
C LEU A 509 7.10 -31.94 34.59
N ARG A 510 7.66 -32.52 33.53
CA ARG A 510 8.15 -33.90 33.53
C ARG A 510 9.32 -34.09 34.49
N THR A 511 10.25 -33.14 34.52
CA THR A 511 11.44 -33.19 35.39
C THR A 511 11.05 -32.99 36.86
N ALA A 512 10.15 -32.04 37.14
CA ALA A 512 9.60 -31.81 38.48
C ALA A 512 8.88 -33.07 39.02
N CYS A 513 7.99 -33.68 38.24
CA CYS A 513 7.26 -34.88 38.67
C CYS A 513 8.20 -36.07 38.91
N LYS A 514 9.21 -36.27 38.04
CA LYS A 514 10.23 -37.31 38.24
C LYS A 514 11.04 -37.09 39.51
N GLN A 515 11.45 -35.85 39.78
CA GLN A 515 12.20 -35.51 40.98
C GLN A 515 11.35 -35.71 42.25
N LEU A 516 10.08 -35.32 42.23
CA LEU A 516 9.18 -35.54 43.36
C LEU A 516 9.02 -37.03 43.67
N LYS A 517 8.86 -37.86 42.63
CA LYS A 517 8.79 -39.31 42.80
C LYS A 517 10.07 -39.90 43.40
N ALA A 518 11.23 -39.39 43.01
CA ALA A 518 12.51 -39.80 43.60
C ALA A 518 12.56 -39.49 45.11
N TRP A 519 12.18 -38.27 45.51
CA TRP A 519 12.12 -37.91 46.94
C TRP A 519 11.12 -38.74 47.74
N HIS A 520 10.00 -39.13 47.13
CA HIS A 520 9.03 -40.04 47.78
C HIS A 520 9.62 -41.43 48.01
N ASN A 521 10.42 -41.93 47.07
CA ASN A 521 11.13 -43.21 47.23
C ASN A 521 12.21 -43.13 48.31
N ASP A 522 12.80 -41.95 48.52
CA ASP A 522 13.77 -41.67 49.59
C ASP A 522 13.10 -41.42 50.97
N GLY A 523 11.75 -41.44 51.02
CA GLY A 523 10.97 -41.33 52.26
C GLY A 523 10.45 -39.92 52.58
N HIS A 524 10.66 -38.93 51.72
CA HIS A 524 10.14 -37.58 51.91
C HIS A 524 8.70 -37.45 51.38
N SER A 525 7.76 -37.06 52.24
CA SER A 525 6.38 -36.80 51.84
C SER A 525 6.19 -35.32 51.50
N LEU A 526 6.42 -34.95 50.24
CA LEU A 526 6.35 -33.58 49.74
C LEU A 526 5.31 -33.42 48.61
N GLY A 527 4.77 -32.22 48.46
CA GLY A 527 4.16 -31.75 47.21
C GLY A 527 5.15 -31.01 46.31
N ILE A 528 4.76 -30.73 45.07
CA ILE A 528 5.52 -29.87 44.15
C ILE A 528 4.62 -28.88 43.43
N SER A 529 5.05 -27.63 43.35
CA SER A 529 4.40 -26.58 42.58
C SER A 529 5.18 -26.28 41.30
N VAL A 530 4.48 -26.09 40.18
CA VAL A 530 5.06 -25.75 38.88
C VAL A 530 4.29 -24.59 38.24
N ASN A 531 5.02 -23.54 37.88
CA ASN A 531 4.48 -22.38 37.17
C ASN A 531 4.09 -22.71 35.73
N LEU A 532 2.92 -22.24 35.30
CA LEU A 532 2.47 -22.26 33.92
C LEU A 532 2.55 -20.86 33.30
N SER A 533 2.95 -20.78 32.04
CA SER A 533 2.79 -19.56 31.23
C SER A 533 1.37 -19.44 30.66
N VAL A 534 0.98 -18.22 30.28
CA VAL A 534 -0.34 -17.94 29.66
C VAL A 534 -0.51 -18.81 28.40
N ARG A 535 0.56 -18.92 27.60
CA ARG A 535 0.55 -19.67 26.35
C ARG A 535 0.41 -21.19 26.57
N GLN A 536 0.99 -21.72 27.65
CA GLN A 536 0.80 -23.12 28.03
C GLN A 536 -0.61 -23.37 28.57
N PHE A 537 -1.13 -22.47 29.42
CA PHE A 537 -2.45 -22.60 30.03
C PHE A 537 -3.55 -22.76 28.98
N TYR A 538 -3.50 -21.96 27.91
CA TYR A 538 -4.44 -22.02 26.78
C TYR A 538 -4.04 -23.00 25.67
N HIS A 539 -3.00 -23.81 25.85
CA HIS A 539 -2.58 -24.77 24.84
C HIS A 539 -3.55 -25.97 24.78
N VAL A 540 -3.95 -26.36 23.57
CA VAL A 540 -4.97 -27.40 23.33
C VAL A 540 -4.59 -28.74 23.97
N ASP A 541 -3.30 -29.09 23.97
CA ASP A 541 -2.82 -30.38 24.47
C ASP A 541 -2.40 -30.39 25.96
N LEU A 542 -2.54 -29.28 26.70
CA LEU A 542 -2.05 -29.17 28.09
C LEU A 542 -2.50 -30.34 28.99
N LEU A 543 -3.80 -30.64 28.98
CA LEU A 543 -4.39 -31.71 29.80
C LEU A 543 -3.79 -33.08 29.47
N LYS A 544 -3.65 -33.37 28.17
CA LYS A 544 -3.09 -34.63 27.70
C LYS A 544 -1.63 -34.77 28.08
N THR A 545 -0.86 -33.68 28.01
CA THR A 545 0.54 -33.66 28.43
C THR A 545 0.68 -33.95 29.92
N ILE A 546 -0.11 -33.30 30.77
CA ILE A 546 -0.10 -33.52 32.22
C ILE A 546 -0.53 -34.96 32.56
N GLU A 547 -1.60 -35.45 31.94
CA GLU A 547 -2.09 -36.82 32.14
C GLU A 547 -1.02 -37.86 31.79
N ASN A 548 -0.31 -37.67 30.68
CA ASN A 548 0.79 -38.56 30.27
C ASN A 548 1.95 -38.51 31.28
N ILE A 549 2.36 -37.32 31.73
CA ILE A 549 3.45 -37.17 32.71
C ILE A 549 3.10 -37.85 34.03
N LEU A 550 1.87 -37.68 34.53
CA LEU A 550 1.40 -38.32 35.76
C LEU A 550 1.40 -39.85 35.64
N LYS A 551 0.92 -40.38 34.49
CA LYS A 551 0.96 -41.82 34.20
C LYS A 551 2.39 -42.37 34.12
N GLU A 552 3.28 -41.66 33.43
CA GLU A 552 4.68 -42.06 33.27
C GLU A 552 5.45 -42.06 34.60
N THR A 553 5.18 -41.11 35.48
CA THR A 553 5.87 -40.97 36.77
C THR A 553 5.20 -41.76 37.90
N ASN A 554 3.97 -42.26 37.68
CA ASN A 554 3.13 -42.89 38.69
C ASN A 554 3.03 -42.02 39.96
N LEU A 555 2.83 -40.72 39.74
CA LEU A 555 2.67 -39.70 40.77
C LEU A 555 1.19 -39.52 41.09
N ASP A 556 0.85 -39.39 42.37
CA ASP A 556 -0.51 -39.00 42.77
C ASP A 556 -0.78 -37.57 42.23
N PRO A 557 -1.87 -37.32 41.51
CA PRO A 557 -2.17 -35.97 41.03
C PRO A 557 -2.30 -34.94 42.15
N SER A 558 -2.75 -35.34 43.35
CA SER A 558 -3.09 -34.44 44.45
C SER A 558 -1.89 -33.75 45.12
N ILE A 559 -0.68 -34.18 44.80
CA ILE A 559 0.60 -33.63 45.28
C ILE A 559 1.31 -32.79 44.21
N LEU A 560 0.75 -32.69 43.00
CA LEU A 560 1.17 -31.74 41.97
C LEU A 560 0.26 -30.52 42.03
N GLU A 561 0.87 -29.35 42.18
CA GLU A 561 0.22 -28.05 42.14
C GLU A 561 0.67 -27.28 40.90
N LEU A 562 -0.28 -26.70 40.18
CA LEU A 562 -0.03 -25.85 39.03
C LEU A 562 -0.31 -24.40 39.42
N GLU A 563 0.70 -23.56 39.26
CA GLU A 563 0.61 -22.15 39.57
C GLU A 563 0.28 -21.37 38.29
N ILE A 564 -0.78 -20.56 38.35
CA ILE A 564 -1.22 -19.71 37.24
C ILE A 564 -1.25 -18.26 37.71
N THR A 565 -0.93 -17.31 36.84
CA THR A 565 -1.00 -15.89 37.22
C THR A 565 -2.45 -15.39 37.20
N GLU A 566 -2.70 -14.33 37.96
CA GLU A 566 -3.99 -13.64 37.99
C GLU A 566 -4.50 -13.26 36.57
N SER A 567 -3.60 -12.78 35.71
CA SER A 567 -3.89 -12.39 34.33
C SER A 567 -4.41 -13.52 33.43
N MET A 568 -4.08 -14.78 33.74
CA MET A 568 -4.60 -15.93 32.99
C MET A 568 -6.09 -16.13 33.20
N THR A 569 -6.65 -15.58 34.27
CA THR A 569 -8.06 -15.75 34.64
C THR A 569 -9.00 -14.70 34.04
N MET A 570 -8.47 -13.75 33.25
CA MET A 570 -9.26 -12.65 32.65
C MET A 570 -10.32 -13.15 31.66
N ASP A 571 -10.07 -14.22 30.90
CA ASP A 571 -11.11 -14.92 30.13
C ASP A 571 -11.77 -15.99 31.01
N ILE A 572 -12.68 -15.55 31.86
CA ILE A 572 -13.29 -16.37 32.92
C ILE A 572 -13.93 -17.64 32.34
N ASN A 573 -14.66 -17.54 31.23
CA ASN A 573 -15.39 -18.69 30.68
C ASN A 573 -14.41 -19.78 30.22
N HIS A 574 -13.37 -19.38 29.50
CA HIS A 574 -12.36 -20.32 29.02
C HIS A 574 -11.51 -20.86 30.16
N ALA A 575 -11.03 -20.00 31.05
CA ALA A 575 -10.21 -20.39 32.21
C ALA A 575 -10.97 -21.37 33.12
N LYS A 576 -12.26 -21.14 33.38
CA LYS A 576 -13.12 -22.01 34.19
C LYS A 576 -13.21 -23.43 33.62
N ASP A 577 -13.32 -23.56 32.30
CA ASP A 577 -13.37 -24.86 31.63
C ASP A 577 -12.04 -25.62 31.73
N ILE A 578 -10.90 -24.93 31.55
CA ILE A 578 -9.57 -25.53 31.69
C ILE A 578 -9.34 -25.95 33.14
N LEU A 579 -9.59 -25.05 34.09
CA LEU A 579 -9.40 -25.31 35.52
C LEU A 579 -10.25 -26.47 36.01
N ARG A 580 -11.53 -26.54 35.61
CA ARG A 580 -12.38 -27.68 35.95
C ARG A 580 -11.78 -29.01 35.47
N LYS A 581 -11.30 -29.07 34.22
CA LYS A 581 -10.69 -30.29 33.67
C LYS A 581 -9.38 -30.66 34.37
N LEU A 582 -8.56 -29.66 34.76
CA LEU A 582 -7.37 -29.90 35.56
C LEU A 582 -7.74 -30.44 36.95
N LYS A 583 -8.77 -29.89 37.59
CA LYS A 583 -9.29 -30.40 38.86
C LYS A 583 -9.86 -31.81 38.74
N GLU A 584 -10.50 -32.16 37.64
CA GLU A 584 -10.97 -33.52 37.35
C GLU A 584 -9.81 -34.53 37.21
N LEU A 585 -8.62 -34.09 36.74
CA LEU A 585 -7.40 -34.91 36.78
C LEU A 585 -6.86 -35.12 38.21
N GLY A 586 -7.29 -34.28 39.16
CA GLY A 586 -6.92 -34.38 40.58
C GLY A 586 -5.75 -33.49 41.00
N VAL A 587 -5.22 -32.64 40.12
CA VAL A 587 -4.15 -31.69 40.48
C VAL A 587 -4.68 -30.54 41.34
N ARG A 588 -3.77 -29.90 42.08
CA ARG A 588 -4.03 -28.65 42.80
C ARG A 588 -3.77 -27.46 41.89
N ILE A 589 -4.50 -26.38 42.11
CA ILE A 589 -4.35 -25.13 41.38
C ILE A 589 -4.13 -24.00 42.38
N SER A 590 -3.12 -23.18 42.12
CA SER A 590 -2.90 -21.93 42.84
C SER A 590 -2.86 -20.74 41.90
N ILE A 591 -3.33 -19.59 42.40
CA ILE A 591 -3.16 -18.31 41.71
C ILE A 591 -1.95 -17.61 42.30
N ASP A 592 -0.99 -17.28 41.45
CA ASP A 592 0.24 -16.58 41.76
C ASP A 592 0.15 -15.06 41.56
N ASP A 593 1.07 -14.32 42.20
CA ASP A 593 1.20 -12.85 42.18
C ASP A 593 -0.10 -12.10 42.56
N PHE A 594 -0.92 -12.69 43.45
CA PHE A 594 -2.27 -12.18 43.73
C PHE A 594 -2.25 -10.79 44.38
N GLY A 595 -3.03 -9.85 43.83
CA GLY A 595 -3.20 -8.48 44.35
C GLY A 595 -2.40 -7.42 43.60
N THR A 596 -1.54 -7.82 42.66
CA THR A 596 -0.81 -6.90 41.77
C THR A 596 -1.62 -6.50 40.53
N GLY A 597 -2.73 -7.22 40.25
CA GLY A 597 -3.61 -7.02 39.10
C GLY A 597 -5.02 -6.51 39.44
N TYR A 598 -5.85 -6.40 38.41
CA TYR A 598 -7.25 -5.97 38.52
C TYR A 598 -8.19 -7.16 38.72
N SER A 599 -8.07 -7.88 39.84
CA SER A 599 -9.01 -8.97 40.12
C SER A 599 -10.32 -8.51 40.72
N SER A 600 -11.41 -8.79 40.02
CA SER A 600 -12.74 -8.70 40.62
C SER A 600 -12.97 -9.94 41.48
N LEU A 601 -13.10 -9.73 42.80
CA LEU A 601 -13.55 -10.75 43.76
C LEU A 601 -14.78 -11.55 43.29
N SER A 602 -15.60 -10.94 42.43
CA SER A 602 -16.83 -11.53 41.90
C SER A 602 -16.61 -12.84 41.14
N TYR A 603 -15.47 -13.03 40.46
CA TYR A 603 -15.21 -14.23 39.64
C TYR A 603 -14.31 -15.25 40.31
N LEU A 604 -13.49 -14.86 41.29
CA LEU A 604 -12.66 -15.79 42.08
C LEU A 604 -13.50 -16.91 42.70
N LYS A 605 -14.73 -16.61 43.12
CA LYS A 605 -15.69 -17.60 43.65
C LYS A 605 -16.09 -18.69 42.65
N GLU A 606 -15.91 -18.46 41.35
CA GLU A 606 -16.33 -19.36 40.28
C GLU A 606 -15.19 -20.24 39.76
N LEU A 607 -13.95 -19.91 40.13
CA LEU A 607 -12.77 -20.65 39.71
C LEU A 607 -12.51 -21.80 40.69
N ALA A 608 -12.20 -22.96 40.13
CA ALA A 608 -11.88 -24.15 40.91
C ALA A 608 -10.40 -24.12 41.33
N ILE A 609 -10.10 -23.33 42.36
CA ILE A 609 -8.75 -23.10 42.90
C ILE A 609 -8.61 -23.66 44.32
N ASP A 610 -7.38 -24.01 44.71
CA ASP A 610 -7.06 -24.56 46.03
C ASP A 610 -6.27 -23.58 46.90
N ARG A 611 -5.45 -22.72 46.28
CA ARG A 611 -4.60 -21.76 47.00
C ARG A 611 -4.51 -20.40 46.32
N LEU A 612 -4.21 -19.38 47.13
CA LEU A 612 -3.77 -18.06 46.66
C LEU A 612 -2.37 -17.78 47.22
N LYS A 613 -1.45 -17.37 46.35
CA LYS A 613 -0.10 -16.95 46.71
C LYS A 613 -0.08 -15.41 46.80
N ILE A 614 0.33 -14.90 47.95
CA ILE A 614 0.43 -13.47 48.24
C ILE A 614 1.78 -12.99 47.75
N ASP A 615 1.77 -12.05 46.81
CA ASP A 615 2.97 -11.51 46.18
C ASP A 615 3.95 -10.92 47.20
N GLN A 616 5.24 -11.16 46.97
CA GLN A 616 6.33 -10.70 47.82
C GLN A 616 6.35 -9.18 48.07
N SER A 617 5.80 -8.36 47.16
CA SER A 617 5.76 -6.90 47.30
C SER A 617 4.95 -6.47 48.51
N PHE A 618 3.85 -7.15 48.80
CA PHE A 618 3.04 -6.89 50.00
C PHE A 618 3.67 -7.52 51.25
N VAL A 619 4.25 -8.71 51.12
CA VAL A 619 4.88 -9.40 52.27
C VAL A 619 6.10 -8.63 52.80
N ARG A 620 6.87 -7.98 51.94
CA ARG A 620 8.00 -7.12 52.35
C ARG A 620 7.60 -5.94 53.22
N GLY A 621 6.39 -5.42 53.03
CA GLY A 621 5.87 -4.28 53.79
C GLY A 621 5.01 -4.67 54.99
N VAL A 622 4.72 -5.96 55.20
CA VAL A 622 3.69 -6.43 56.15
C VAL A 622 3.90 -6.00 57.61
N SER A 623 5.13 -5.70 58.01
CA SER A 623 5.48 -5.24 59.36
C SER A 623 5.76 -3.73 59.46
N THR A 624 5.88 -3.02 58.33
CA THR A 624 6.35 -1.62 58.29
C THR A 624 5.41 -0.66 57.57
N ASN A 625 4.49 -1.17 56.75
CA ASN A 625 3.56 -0.38 55.93
C ASN A 625 2.13 -0.85 56.20
N GLU A 626 1.32 0.03 56.79
CA GLU A 626 -0.07 -0.24 57.12
C GLU A 626 -0.91 -0.65 55.90
N ASN A 627 -0.62 -0.10 54.71
CA ASN A 627 -1.35 -0.47 53.50
C ASN A 627 -1.06 -1.91 53.08
N ASP A 628 0.21 -2.31 53.10
CA ASP A 628 0.60 -3.68 52.73
C ASP A 628 0.07 -4.68 53.75
N GLU A 629 0.13 -4.34 55.05
CA GLU A 629 -0.47 -5.14 56.11
C GLU A 629 -1.98 -5.35 55.92
N MET A 630 -2.70 -4.29 55.55
CA MET A 630 -4.14 -4.34 55.28
C MET A 630 -4.46 -5.22 54.06
N ILE A 631 -3.67 -5.13 52.99
CA ILE A 631 -3.82 -5.97 51.79
C ILE A 631 -3.62 -7.44 52.16
N VAL A 632 -2.51 -7.76 52.84
CA VAL A 632 -2.22 -9.13 53.30
C VAL A 632 -3.34 -9.68 54.18
N SER A 633 -3.82 -8.89 55.15
CA SER A 633 -4.92 -9.28 56.05
C SER A 633 -6.22 -9.56 55.29
N THR A 634 -6.51 -8.74 54.28
CA THR A 634 -7.70 -8.89 53.43
C THR A 634 -7.63 -10.17 52.60
N ILE A 635 -6.48 -10.45 51.98
CA ILE A 635 -6.26 -11.67 51.20
C ILE A 635 -6.41 -12.90 52.09
N ILE A 636 -5.76 -12.91 53.26
CA ILE A 636 -5.87 -14.04 54.20
C ILE A 636 -7.33 -14.25 54.64
N SER A 637 -8.05 -13.18 55.01
CA SER A 637 -9.47 -13.28 55.38
C SER A 637 -10.33 -13.85 54.24
N MET A 638 -10.09 -13.39 53.01
CA MET A 638 -10.78 -13.88 51.82
C MET A 638 -10.56 -15.38 51.60
N THR A 639 -9.32 -15.86 51.70
CA THR A 639 -9.01 -17.30 51.55
C THR A 639 -9.77 -18.16 52.55
N LYS A 640 -9.87 -17.72 53.83
CA LYS A 640 -10.64 -18.41 54.87
C LYS A 640 -12.13 -18.51 54.50
N HIS A 641 -12.73 -17.42 54.02
CA HIS A 641 -14.13 -17.41 53.61
C HIS A 641 -14.41 -18.27 52.37
N MET A 642 -13.45 -18.35 51.45
CA MET A 642 -13.52 -19.18 50.25
C MET A 642 -13.14 -20.65 50.50
N LYS A 643 -12.65 -20.98 51.71
CA LYS A 643 -12.14 -22.32 52.08
C LYS A 643 -10.99 -22.79 51.18
N ILE A 644 -10.11 -21.86 50.82
CA ILE A 644 -8.86 -22.12 50.10
C ILE A 644 -7.68 -21.72 51.00
N GLU A 645 -6.47 -22.17 50.68
CA GLU A 645 -5.28 -21.91 51.50
C GLU A 645 -4.53 -20.65 51.03
N ALA A 646 -3.93 -19.91 51.96
CA ALA A 646 -3.03 -18.80 51.65
C ALA A 646 -1.57 -19.25 51.76
N VAL A 647 -0.75 -18.87 50.76
CA VAL A 647 0.71 -19.02 50.77
C VAL A 647 1.30 -17.61 50.71
N ALA A 648 2.16 -17.24 51.66
CA ALA A 648 2.85 -15.94 51.60
C ALA A 648 4.27 -16.09 51.05
N GLU A 649 4.58 -15.35 50.00
CA GLU A 649 5.89 -15.39 49.34
C GLU A 649 6.85 -14.30 49.83
N GLY A 650 8.15 -14.48 49.64
CA GLY A 650 9.14 -13.46 50.00
C GLY A 650 9.30 -13.24 51.51
N VAL A 651 9.09 -14.26 52.33
CA VAL A 651 9.40 -14.21 53.76
C VAL A 651 10.92 -14.19 53.97
N GLU A 652 11.47 -13.01 54.25
CA GLU A 652 12.92 -12.77 54.34
C GLU A 652 13.44 -12.65 55.77
N ASN A 653 12.61 -12.24 56.74
CA ASN A 653 13.01 -12.02 58.13
C ASN A 653 11.95 -12.54 59.14
N LEU A 654 12.31 -12.54 60.43
CA LEU A 654 11.44 -13.02 61.51
C LEU A 654 10.19 -12.15 61.70
N ASP A 655 10.27 -10.85 61.44
CA ASP A 655 9.13 -9.93 61.60
C ASP A 655 8.03 -10.26 60.59
N HIS A 656 8.40 -10.57 59.33
CA HIS A 656 7.44 -11.05 58.32
C HIS A 656 6.77 -12.35 58.80
N LEU A 657 7.55 -13.32 59.30
CA LEU A 657 7.03 -14.59 59.80
C LEU A 657 6.04 -14.38 60.95
N LEU A 658 6.38 -13.55 61.94
CA LEU A 658 5.53 -13.30 63.10
C LEU A 658 4.23 -12.60 62.70
N ALA A 659 4.30 -11.57 61.84
CA ALA A 659 3.13 -10.86 61.35
C ALA A 659 2.17 -11.79 60.56
N LEU A 660 2.71 -12.62 59.67
CA LEU A 660 1.94 -13.58 58.88
C LEU A 660 1.34 -14.70 59.73
N LYS A 661 2.10 -15.19 60.72
CA LYS A 661 1.62 -16.20 61.67
C LYS A 661 0.49 -15.66 62.54
N GLN A 662 0.59 -14.42 63.03
CA GLN A 662 -0.48 -13.77 63.81
C GLN A 662 -1.77 -13.60 63.01
N LYS A 663 -1.67 -13.38 61.69
CA LYS A 663 -2.81 -13.31 60.78
C LYS A 663 -3.35 -14.70 60.37
N GLU A 664 -2.72 -15.77 60.86
CA GLU A 664 -3.03 -17.17 60.57
C GLU A 664 -2.85 -17.53 59.08
N CYS A 665 -1.83 -16.96 58.42
CA CYS A 665 -1.39 -17.45 57.11
C CYS A 665 -0.87 -18.88 57.26
N LEU A 666 -1.33 -19.82 56.43
CA LEU A 666 -1.09 -21.25 56.64
C LEU A 666 0.29 -21.69 56.15
N HIS A 667 0.73 -21.17 54.99
CA HIS A 667 1.96 -21.58 54.33
C HIS A 667 2.86 -20.39 54.05
N LEU A 668 4.17 -20.58 54.20
CA LEU A 668 5.18 -19.53 54.08
C LEU A 668 6.29 -19.98 53.14
N GLN A 669 6.75 -19.09 52.27
CA GLN A 669 7.86 -19.32 51.36
C GLN A 669 8.79 -18.10 51.34
N GLY A 670 10.10 -18.32 51.40
CA GLY A 670 11.07 -17.23 51.30
C GLY A 670 12.46 -17.55 51.82
N TYR A 671 13.36 -16.58 51.67
CA TYR A 671 14.79 -16.72 51.97
C TYR A 671 15.12 -16.85 53.45
N LEU A 672 14.18 -16.53 54.35
CA LEU A 672 14.33 -16.80 55.78
C LEU A 672 14.64 -18.28 56.01
N PHE A 673 13.93 -19.17 55.31
CA PHE A 673 14.08 -20.61 55.44
C PHE A 673 15.24 -21.10 54.56
N SER A 674 15.07 -20.99 53.24
CA SER A 674 16.07 -21.39 52.25
C SER A 674 15.93 -20.59 50.96
N ARG A 675 17.06 -20.38 50.28
CA ARG A 675 17.07 -19.99 48.87
C ARG A 675 16.69 -21.19 48.00
N PRO A 676 16.34 -21.00 46.71
CA PRO A 676 16.16 -22.12 45.80
C PRO A 676 17.45 -22.93 45.65
N LEU A 677 17.37 -24.25 45.82
CA LEU A 677 18.51 -25.19 45.79
C LEU A 677 18.33 -26.22 44.67
N ASP A 678 19.42 -26.72 44.09
CA ASP A 678 19.32 -27.89 43.21
C ASP A 678 18.84 -29.13 43.98
N ALA A 679 18.39 -30.16 43.26
CA ALA A 679 17.79 -31.35 43.88
C ALA A 679 18.72 -32.07 44.88
N ALA A 680 20.01 -32.17 44.56
CA ALA A 680 20.97 -32.90 45.40
C ALA A 680 21.26 -32.13 46.68
N THR A 681 21.50 -30.82 46.57
CA THR A 681 21.71 -29.94 47.71
C THR A 681 20.47 -29.86 48.59
N PHE A 682 19.27 -29.81 48.00
CA PHE A 682 18.02 -29.82 48.75
C PHE A 682 17.86 -31.08 49.60
N SER A 683 18.12 -32.26 49.04
CA SER A 683 18.06 -33.52 49.79
C SER A 683 19.07 -33.58 50.94
N GLN A 684 20.27 -33.06 50.75
CA GLN A 684 21.32 -33.04 51.80
C GLN A 684 20.96 -32.09 52.96
N CYS A 685 20.43 -30.92 52.64
CA CYS A 685 20.08 -29.90 53.64
C CYS A 685 18.65 -30.03 54.17
N PHE A 686 17.89 -31.07 53.80
CA PHE A 686 16.47 -31.19 54.14
C PHE A 686 16.22 -31.07 55.65
N ASP A 687 16.94 -31.87 56.45
CA ASP A 687 16.81 -31.88 57.91
C ASP A 687 17.27 -30.56 58.54
N GLU A 688 18.29 -29.91 57.98
CA GLU A 688 18.77 -28.61 58.46
C GLU A 688 17.72 -27.52 58.23
N ILE A 689 17.11 -27.48 57.03
CA ILE A 689 16.04 -26.54 56.67
C ILE A 689 14.81 -26.79 57.55
N GLN A 690 14.42 -28.05 57.72
CA GLN A 690 13.31 -28.47 58.58
C GLN A 690 13.52 -28.01 60.03
N ASN A 691 14.68 -28.29 60.61
CA ASN A 691 15.01 -27.89 61.98
C ASN A 691 15.04 -26.35 62.14
N LYS A 692 15.59 -25.64 61.16
CA LYS A 692 15.61 -24.17 61.14
C LYS A 692 14.20 -23.59 61.10
N ALA A 693 13.34 -24.12 60.24
CA ALA A 693 11.94 -23.71 60.12
C ALA A 693 11.14 -24.00 61.40
N GLU A 694 11.32 -25.17 62.01
CA GLU A 694 10.73 -25.52 63.31
C GLU A 694 11.18 -24.58 64.42
N ASN A 695 12.47 -24.23 64.46
CA ASN A 695 13.00 -23.34 65.48
C ASN A 695 12.38 -21.94 65.38
N TYR A 696 12.29 -21.38 64.17
CA TYR A 696 11.63 -20.09 63.97
C TYR A 696 10.15 -20.10 64.31
N THR A 697 9.44 -21.17 63.95
CA THR A 697 8.00 -21.30 64.21
C THR A 697 7.68 -21.59 65.68
N LYS A 698 8.62 -22.14 66.47
CA LYS A 698 8.48 -22.36 67.93
C LYS A 698 8.66 -21.09 68.77
N VAL A 699 9.32 -20.04 68.26
CA VAL A 699 9.47 -18.76 68.97
C VAL A 699 8.08 -18.23 69.32
N HIS A 700 7.77 -18.22 70.62
CA HIS A 700 6.46 -17.85 71.13
C HIS A 700 6.20 -16.35 70.95
N VAL A 701 4.97 -16.03 70.55
CA VAL A 701 4.39 -14.70 70.69
C VAL A 701 4.24 -14.43 72.19
N GLN A 702 5.24 -13.80 72.83
CA GLN A 702 5.03 -13.12 74.10
C GLN A 702 4.24 -11.85 73.79
N ILE A 703 2.92 -11.95 73.90
CA ILE A 703 2.01 -10.81 73.78
C ILE A 703 2.27 -9.89 74.99
N GLN A 704 2.67 -8.65 74.71
CA GLN A 704 2.51 -7.51 75.62
C GLN A 704 1.18 -6.82 75.32
#